data_AF-A0A843ET04-F1
#
_entry.id   AF-A0A843ET04-F1
#
_cell.length_a   1.000
_cell.length_b   1.000
_cell.length_c   1.000
_cell.angle_alpha   90.00
_cell.angle_beta   90.00
_cell.angle_gamma   90.00
#
_symmetry.space_group_name_H-M   'P 1'
#
loop_
_entity.id
_entity.type
_entity.pdbx_description
1 polymer ?
#
loop_
_entity_poly.entity_id
_entity_poly.type
_entity_poly.pdbx_seq_one_letter_code
_entity_poly.pdbx_strand_id
1 'polypeptide(L)'
;MSKCPVKVGRGLHASRKLSPKVCLAAALIIAVLAASCFVLFSDTDDSSADPPATSGSCGTNATWSYADGTLTISGTGTMSDYNARSAPWYPLNQEITTVVIESGITSIGKYSFFDLPNLTSVTIPEGVMLIEYESFYNCKSLATLTLPDSLVTINAYAFQNCSSLTSVTIPDNVEVLTYGVFSLCSSLQTIDLGSIVSMQGNAIEGTAITVLNIPDSMTDLSVSDRPFGRDSRLTAVNVGPDNGNLSSEDGVLFNKDKTALIFYPTAKSGTSYTIPASVTSIRNGAFADNASLQSVTLPDSLVLISRIAFEECTSLSSIEFPDTLQQIYGSAFRECTSLSSLEIPSSVINIDDYAFFGCTALTTVQIHGLVRGEGQGVFKGCSSLTSITVDADPGASTDYWYTTEDGVLFRFYNDVRTLIAYPAGKTADSYSVPDGISAIGNGALAYNSHLNSLSIPDSVTSIDDYAFDESVGLESVTVSPNNGSFASEDGVLYNKGKTQILLYPVGKTDTTFVIPDGVTAVSGMGLYSACLTSITVPDSFTSPRFYYCPNLVAVNGNATNPTYSFADGCVYLTETGNIYHIPVGITSYTVPSTVTAFNGEEIIGEKMAEVRFVSGTTLNVSMTGFFLIRSDLTLIIEDGANITFGQYAIVFESAEGATLMAVVPKGFAFPEDSVVFIGANETIFPATIKYIDSSLEPSEGKIDVESDTDSEELSADSIAFIKEQAEEDPNLVMDITLSGGITASFDNKAIKSLGSGAATLTVTQVAATDLDQAVKDLVGDNPVFEISFGNNTNFGEGKATFTVPYVLPEGKSASDLKVYCIKDGKVAETIDCTYADGKATFSTGHLSTYSVGFIDTGNGGGTEFPIWIVAAIAVVAIAGIGGAVFLKKRKA
;
A
#
# COMPACT_ATOMS: atom_id res chain seq x y z
N MET A 1 -49.64 24.11 49.41
CA MET A 1 -50.83 24.99 49.33
C MET A 1 -51.22 25.06 47.85
N SER A 2 -52.44 24.86 47.35
CA SER A 2 -53.72 24.29 47.80
C SER A 2 -54.78 24.81 46.80
N LYS A 3 -55.61 23.91 46.23
CA LYS A 3 -56.85 24.15 45.43
C LYS A 3 -56.72 24.48 43.91
N CYS A 4 -57.01 23.47 43.07
CA CYS A 4 -58.19 23.33 42.18
C CYS A 4 -58.83 24.55 41.45
N PRO A 5 -59.63 24.36 40.36
CA PRO A 5 -59.69 23.28 39.33
C PRO A 5 -59.99 23.77 37.86
N VAL A 6 -60.35 22.86 36.92
CA VAL A 6 -61.33 23.00 35.79
C VAL A 6 -60.86 22.88 34.29
N LYS A 7 -61.40 21.82 33.63
CA LYS A 7 -61.82 21.56 32.20
C LYS A 7 -60.93 21.79 30.96
N VAL A 8 -60.66 20.66 30.29
CA VAL A 8 -61.04 20.25 28.90
C VAL A 8 -61.44 21.32 27.86
N GLY A 9 -60.76 21.33 26.70
CA GLY A 9 -61.22 21.93 25.44
C GLY A 9 -60.28 21.60 24.25
N ARG A 10 -60.83 21.32 23.05
CA ARG A 10 -60.07 21.00 21.81
C ARG A 10 -59.57 22.27 21.10
N GLY A 11 -58.46 22.20 20.36
CA GLY A 11 -58.02 23.25 19.41
C GLY A 11 -56.69 22.94 18.71
N LEU A 12 -56.52 23.37 17.45
CA LEU A 12 -55.36 23.08 16.59
C LEU A 12 -54.19 24.10 16.71
N HIS A 13 -53.05 23.67 16.16
CA HIS A 13 -51.93 24.43 15.56
C HIS A 13 -50.72 24.87 16.41
N ALA A 14 -49.56 24.35 15.97
CA ALA A 14 -48.22 24.92 15.84
C ALA A 14 -47.70 25.96 16.86
N SER A 15 -46.64 25.58 17.60
CA SER A 15 -45.34 26.29 17.59
C SER A 15 -44.30 25.60 18.47
N ARG A 16 -43.01 25.79 18.14
CA ARG A 16 -41.86 25.34 18.97
C ARG A 16 -41.87 26.03 20.34
N LYS A 17 -41.64 25.26 21.42
CA LYS A 17 -40.84 25.63 22.62
C LYS A 17 -40.82 24.50 23.66
N LEU A 18 -39.80 23.64 23.62
CA LEU A 18 -39.38 22.88 24.80
C LEU A 18 -38.61 23.82 25.74
N SER A 19 -38.87 23.73 27.05
CA SER A 19 -38.31 24.64 28.04
C SER A 19 -37.13 24.02 28.81
N PRO A 20 -36.21 24.82 29.39
CA PRO A 20 -34.94 24.32 29.95
C PRO A 20 -35.03 23.34 31.13
N LYS A 21 -36.24 23.05 31.63
CA LYS A 21 -36.45 22.18 32.79
C LYS A 21 -36.65 20.70 32.43
N VAL A 22 -36.77 20.35 31.15
CA VAL A 22 -36.77 18.95 30.70
C VAL A 22 -35.33 18.41 30.57
N CYS A 23 -34.39 19.24 30.12
CA CYS A 23 -32.96 18.88 30.04
C CYS A 23 -32.33 18.61 31.43
N LEU A 24 -32.79 19.31 32.48
CA LEU A 24 -32.24 19.15 33.84
C LEU A 24 -32.71 17.87 34.55
N ALA A 25 -33.84 17.28 34.13
CA ALA A 25 -34.31 16.00 34.64
C ALA A 25 -33.63 14.80 33.97
N ALA A 26 -33.24 14.93 32.70
CA ALA A 26 -32.40 13.94 32.01
C ALA A 26 -30.96 13.93 32.56
N ALA A 27 -30.39 15.10 32.86
CA ALA A 27 -29.04 15.22 33.40
C ALA A 27 -28.88 14.61 34.80
N LEU A 28 -29.90 14.68 35.67
CA LEU A 28 -29.81 14.16 37.05
C LEU A 28 -30.06 12.65 37.19
N ILE A 29 -30.61 11.98 36.18
CA ILE A 29 -30.78 10.51 36.19
C ILE A 29 -29.53 9.82 35.62
N ILE A 30 -28.82 10.46 34.69
CA ILE A 30 -27.53 10.00 34.18
C ILE A 30 -26.40 10.17 35.22
N ALA A 31 -26.48 11.19 36.08
CA ALA A 31 -25.49 11.45 37.13
C ALA A 31 -25.57 10.53 38.37
N VAL A 32 -26.58 9.65 38.48
CA VAL A 32 -26.79 8.76 39.65
C VAL A 32 -26.65 7.26 39.30
N LEU A 33 -26.61 6.91 38.00
CA LEU A 33 -26.31 5.55 37.54
C LEU A 33 -24.83 5.34 37.14
N ALA A 34 -24.01 6.39 37.21
CA ALA A 34 -22.57 6.34 36.94
C ALA A 34 -21.70 6.17 38.21
N ALA A 35 -22.30 5.86 39.37
CA ALA A 35 -21.59 5.83 40.67
C ALA A 35 -21.92 4.62 41.56
N SER A 36 -22.54 3.56 41.01
CA SER A 36 -22.83 2.34 41.77
C SER A 36 -22.93 1.08 40.89
N CYS A 37 -21.86 0.82 40.13
CA CYS A 37 -21.44 -0.52 39.70
C CYS A 37 -19.89 -0.60 39.66
N PHE A 38 -19.26 -0.08 40.71
CA PHE A 38 -17.93 -0.52 41.14
C PHE A 38 -18.14 -1.56 42.25
N VAL A 39 -17.33 -2.62 42.26
CA VAL A 39 -17.45 -3.82 43.12
C VAL A 39 -18.64 -4.73 42.78
N LEU A 40 -18.45 -5.60 41.77
CA LEU A 40 -18.78 -7.04 41.84
C LEU A 40 -18.07 -7.85 40.73
N PHE A 41 -16.74 -7.75 40.71
CA PHE A 41 -15.87 -8.89 40.37
C PHE A 41 -14.73 -8.89 41.39
N SER A 42 -15.03 -9.49 42.54
CA SER A 42 -14.02 -9.95 43.49
C SER A 42 -14.17 -11.47 43.58
N ASP A 43 -13.07 -12.15 43.33
CA ASP A 43 -12.80 -13.56 43.63
C ASP A 43 -13.71 -14.60 42.94
N THR A 44 -13.23 -15.07 41.78
CA THR A 44 -12.68 -16.43 41.78
C THR A 44 -11.21 -16.35 41.41
N ASP A 45 -10.33 -16.74 42.34
CA ASP A 45 -8.89 -16.87 42.11
C ASP A 45 -8.60 -17.70 40.84
N ASP A 46 -7.90 -17.10 39.87
CA ASP A 46 -6.80 -17.80 39.23
C ASP A 46 -5.49 -17.12 39.65
N SER A 47 -5.01 -17.53 40.82
CA SER A 47 -3.79 -17.05 41.44
C SER A 47 -2.55 -17.65 40.77
N SER A 48 -2.46 -17.59 39.44
CA SER A 48 -1.34 -18.14 38.65
C SER A 48 -0.96 -17.39 37.37
N ALA A 49 -1.69 -16.33 36.98
CA ALA A 49 -1.15 -15.36 36.03
C ALA A 49 -0.01 -14.59 36.71
N ASP A 50 1.23 -14.89 36.33
CA ASP A 50 2.39 -14.13 36.81
C ASP A 50 2.17 -12.63 36.53
N PRO A 51 2.47 -11.73 37.50
CA PRO A 51 2.31 -10.31 37.27
C PRO A 51 3.15 -9.89 36.06
N PRO A 52 2.67 -8.93 35.23
CA PRO A 52 3.44 -8.44 34.10
C PRO A 52 4.84 -8.04 34.58
N ALA A 53 5.86 -8.46 33.83
CA ALA A 53 7.24 -8.22 34.21
C ALA A 53 7.44 -6.72 34.48
N THR A 54 8.08 -6.38 35.60
CA THR A 54 8.34 -4.98 35.97
C THR A 54 9.77 -4.56 35.64
N SER A 55 10.53 -5.40 34.92
CA SER A 55 11.88 -5.11 34.44
C SER A 55 12.38 -6.19 33.48
N GLY A 56 13.33 -5.83 32.62
CA GLY A 56 14.03 -6.78 31.74
C GLY A 56 15.09 -6.10 30.87
N SER A 57 15.56 -6.79 29.83
CA SER A 57 16.42 -6.19 28.80
C SER A 57 15.59 -5.52 27.70
N CYS A 58 16.13 -4.47 27.09
CA CYS A 58 15.54 -3.75 25.96
C CYS A 58 16.62 -3.25 24.97
N GLY A 59 17.69 -4.04 24.83
CA GLY A 59 18.87 -3.77 24.02
C GLY A 59 20.05 -4.57 24.56
N THR A 60 21.16 -4.64 23.83
CA THR A 60 22.35 -5.42 24.21
C THR A 60 22.95 -4.98 25.56
N ASN A 61 22.94 -3.67 25.83
CA ASN A 61 23.38 -3.07 27.09
C ASN A 61 22.32 -2.11 27.67
N ALA A 62 21.06 -2.24 27.24
CA ALA A 62 19.93 -1.45 27.71
C ALA A 62 18.93 -2.34 28.46
N THR A 63 18.41 -1.83 29.57
CA THR A 63 17.43 -2.49 30.43
C THR A 63 16.27 -1.56 30.71
N TRP A 64 15.11 -2.14 31.02
CA TRP A 64 13.93 -1.39 31.41
C TRP A 64 13.47 -1.79 32.80
N SER A 65 12.74 -0.89 33.46
CA SER A 65 12.01 -1.16 34.69
C SER A 65 10.73 -0.33 34.74
N TYR A 66 9.72 -0.82 35.45
CA TYR A 66 8.44 -0.16 35.63
C TYR A 66 8.08 -0.08 37.11
N ALA A 67 7.71 1.11 37.57
CA ALA A 67 7.18 1.36 38.91
C ALA A 67 6.24 2.57 38.89
N ASP A 68 5.10 2.46 39.57
CA ASP A 68 4.16 3.56 39.82
C ASP A 68 3.83 4.43 38.57
N GLY A 69 3.46 3.79 37.46
CA GLY A 69 3.12 4.46 36.20
C GLY A 69 4.32 5.00 35.40
N THR A 70 5.55 4.78 35.88
CA THR A 70 6.79 5.24 35.24
C THR A 70 7.58 4.06 34.66
N LEU A 71 7.75 4.07 33.34
CA LEU A 71 8.68 3.21 32.62
C LEU A 71 10.05 3.91 32.53
N THR A 72 11.10 3.27 33.06
CA THR A 72 12.48 3.77 33.00
C THR A 72 13.33 2.88 32.10
N ILE A 73 14.02 3.46 31.14
CA ILE A 73 15.00 2.82 30.26
C ILE A 73 16.40 3.25 30.69
N SER A 74 17.23 2.29 31.06
CA SER A 74 18.56 2.47 31.65
C SER A 74 19.63 1.76 30.83
N GLY A 75 20.89 2.19 30.92
CA GLY A 75 22.03 1.51 30.31
C GLY A 75 22.69 2.31 29.19
N THR A 76 23.25 1.62 28.20
CA THR A 76 24.02 2.26 27.12
C THR A 76 23.76 1.69 25.73
N GLY A 77 23.91 2.53 24.71
CA GLY A 77 23.78 2.15 23.31
C GLY A 77 22.34 2.16 22.81
N THR A 78 22.05 1.36 21.79
CA THR A 78 20.74 1.31 21.15
C THR A 78 19.71 0.57 22.00
N MET A 79 18.47 1.05 21.96
CA MET A 79 17.33 0.20 22.33
C MET A 79 17.10 -0.86 21.25
N SER A 80 16.48 -1.99 21.62
CA SER A 80 15.97 -2.97 20.66
C SER A 80 14.81 -2.38 19.85
N ASP A 81 14.73 -2.80 18.60
CA ASP A 81 13.52 -2.66 17.80
C ASP A 81 12.47 -3.70 18.21
N TYR A 82 11.21 -3.32 18.00
CA TYR A 82 10.04 -4.16 18.27
C TYR A 82 9.16 -4.24 17.02
N ASN A 83 8.11 -5.05 17.10
CA ASN A 83 6.92 -4.93 16.27
C ASN A 83 5.86 -4.14 17.04
N ALA A 84 4.82 -3.68 16.34
CA ALA A 84 3.65 -3.09 16.98
C ALA A 84 3.16 -4.02 18.11
N ARG A 85 3.09 -3.47 19.34
CA ARG A 85 2.66 -4.17 20.57
C ARG A 85 3.61 -5.24 21.13
N SER A 86 4.81 -5.41 20.60
CA SER A 86 5.76 -6.43 21.09
C SER A 86 6.83 -5.91 22.06
N ALA A 87 6.82 -4.62 22.40
CA ALA A 87 7.70 -4.07 23.43
C ALA A 87 7.41 -4.75 24.79
N PRO A 88 8.42 -5.13 25.60
CA PRO A 88 8.23 -5.91 26.83
C PRO A 88 7.26 -5.30 27.87
N TRP A 89 7.10 -3.99 27.86
CA TRP A 89 6.20 -3.23 28.72
C TRP A 89 4.84 -2.94 28.10
N TYR A 90 4.56 -3.37 26.86
CA TYR A 90 3.26 -3.14 26.21
C TYR A 90 2.04 -3.70 27.00
N PRO A 91 2.13 -4.82 27.75
CA PRO A 91 1.05 -5.23 28.66
C PRO A 91 0.66 -4.18 29.71
N LEU A 92 1.51 -3.19 29.97
CA LEU A 92 1.30 -2.07 30.90
C LEU A 92 0.85 -0.78 30.18
N ASN A 93 0.48 -0.83 28.89
CA ASN A 93 0.26 0.39 28.09
C ASN A 93 -0.85 1.33 28.61
N GLN A 94 -1.84 0.80 29.33
CA GLN A 94 -2.88 1.59 29.99
C GLN A 94 -2.40 2.23 31.30
N GLU A 95 -1.30 1.75 31.89
CA GLU A 95 -0.78 2.23 33.17
C GLU A 95 0.39 3.22 33.04
N ILE A 96 1.18 3.10 31.96
CA ILE A 96 2.35 3.96 31.73
C ILE A 96 1.90 5.40 31.47
N THR A 97 2.15 6.28 32.43
CA THR A 97 1.92 7.73 32.33
C THR A 97 3.19 8.53 32.05
N THR A 98 4.35 7.94 32.32
CA THR A 98 5.67 8.59 32.21
C THR A 98 6.69 7.63 31.60
N VAL A 99 7.50 8.11 30.66
CA VAL A 99 8.69 7.41 30.16
C VAL A 99 9.94 8.23 30.52
N VAL A 100 10.94 7.59 31.12
CA VAL A 100 12.23 8.18 31.44
C VAL A 100 13.32 7.38 30.76
N ILE A 101 14.03 7.99 29.82
CA ILE A 101 15.21 7.39 29.19
C ILE A 101 16.45 8.02 29.86
N GLU A 102 17.33 7.19 30.40
CA GLU A 102 18.53 7.63 31.10
C GLU A 102 19.71 7.87 30.14
N SER A 103 20.62 8.76 30.55
CA SER A 103 21.81 9.10 29.77
C SER A 103 22.68 7.89 29.47
N GLY A 104 23.05 7.71 28.20
CA GLY A 104 23.84 6.57 27.71
C GLY A 104 23.15 5.82 26.58
N ILE A 105 21.82 5.88 26.53
CA ILE A 105 21.03 5.42 25.38
C ILE A 105 21.29 6.33 24.18
N THR A 106 21.50 5.75 23.00
CA THR A 106 21.86 6.45 21.76
C THR A 106 20.80 6.40 20.67
N SER A 107 19.84 5.47 20.76
CA SER A 107 18.65 5.44 19.89
C SER A 107 17.43 4.89 20.62
N ILE A 108 16.25 5.34 20.19
CA ILE A 108 14.96 4.77 20.56
C ILE A 108 14.54 3.86 19.41
N GLY A 109 14.28 2.59 19.70
CA GLY A 109 13.99 1.56 18.70
C GLY A 109 12.53 1.54 18.24
N LYS A 110 12.30 0.91 17.09
CA LYS A 110 11.02 0.81 16.38
C LYS A 110 9.88 0.39 17.30
N TYR A 111 8.73 1.06 17.21
CA TYR A 111 7.53 0.81 18.02
C TYR A 111 7.72 0.82 19.57
N SER A 112 8.85 1.27 20.12
CA SER A 112 9.17 1.17 21.57
C SER A 112 8.06 1.65 22.49
N PHE A 113 7.45 2.79 22.20
CA PHE A 113 6.37 3.40 22.98
C PHE A 113 5.10 3.52 22.13
N PHE A 114 4.86 2.56 21.24
CA PHE A 114 3.64 2.47 20.43
C PHE A 114 2.39 2.29 21.29
N ASP A 115 1.34 3.07 20.99
CA ASP A 115 0.00 2.95 21.56
C ASP A 115 0.00 2.94 23.10
N LEU A 116 0.70 3.92 23.70
CA LEU A 116 0.63 4.27 25.13
C LEU A 116 -0.38 5.42 25.35
N PRO A 117 -1.70 5.17 25.40
CA PRO A 117 -2.71 6.22 25.36
C PRO A 117 -2.67 7.19 26.55
N ASN A 118 -2.14 6.76 27.69
CA ASN A 118 -2.05 7.54 28.93
C ASN A 118 -0.66 8.17 29.16
N LEU A 119 0.30 8.00 28.25
CA LEU A 119 1.61 8.63 28.34
C LEU A 119 1.46 10.15 28.28
N THR A 120 1.90 10.87 29.33
CA THR A 120 1.80 12.34 29.43
C THR A 120 3.15 13.04 29.30
N SER A 121 4.24 12.35 29.64
CA SER A 121 5.60 12.91 29.72
C SER A 121 6.63 11.89 29.27
N VAL A 122 7.53 12.30 28.39
CA VAL A 122 8.75 11.56 28.01
C VAL A 122 9.98 12.40 28.32
N THR A 123 10.99 11.79 28.93
CA THR A 123 12.34 12.36 29.06
C THR A 123 13.27 11.66 28.08
N ILE A 124 13.74 12.38 27.05
CA ILE A 124 14.76 11.93 26.11
C ILE A 124 16.07 12.65 26.43
N PRO A 125 17.17 11.95 26.76
CA PRO A 125 18.41 12.57 27.22
C PRO A 125 19.33 12.96 26.06
N GLU A 126 20.24 13.90 26.33
CA GLU A 126 21.40 14.16 25.47
C GLU A 126 22.23 12.87 25.28
N GLY A 127 22.58 12.61 24.03
CA GLY A 127 23.21 11.37 23.57
C GLY A 127 22.30 10.53 22.66
N VAL A 128 20.98 10.71 22.70
CA VAL A 128 20.06 10.09 21.73
C VAL A 128 20.18 10.78 20.37
N MET A 129 20.53 10.01 19.35
CA MET A 129 20.78 10.49 17.98
C MET A 129 19.67 10.08 16.99
N LEU A 130 18.86 9.09 17.33
CA LEU A 130 17.87 8.47 16.44
C LEU A 130 16.58 8.12 17.19
N ILE A 131 15.43 8.48 16.62
CA ILE A 131 14.11 8.00 17.02
C ILE A 131 13.51 7.24 15.84
N GLU A 132 13.26 5.95 16.04
CA GLU A 132 12.83 5.04 14.99
C GLU A 132 11.35 5.14 14.60
N TYR A 133 11.02 4.45 13.50
CA TYR A 133 9.68 4.34 12.93
C TYR A 133 8.61 4.00 14.00
N GLU A 134 7.52 4.78 14.00
CA GLU A 134 6.37 4.67 14.92
C GLU A 134 6.69 4.60 16.43
N SER A 135 7.88 5.02 16.88
CA SER A 135 8.34 4.88 18.28
C SER A 135 7.38 5.44 19.33
N PHE A 136 6.59 6.48 19.04
CA PHE A 136 5.57 7.08 19.92
C PHE A 136 4.19 7.18 19.24
N TYR A 137 3.93 6.39 18.20
CA TYR A 137 2.65 6.39 17.49
C TYR A 137 1.46 6.23 18.46
N ASN A 138 0.42 7.04 18.29
CA ASN A 138 -0.82 7.01 19.08
C ASN A 138 -0.64 7.25 20.60
N CYS A 139 0.46 7.89 21.03
CA CYS A 139 0.62 8.43 22.39
C CYS A 139 -0.30 9.64 22.64
N LYS A 140 -1.62 9.41 22.64
CA LYS A 140 -2.65 10.47 22.56
C LYS A 140 -2.59 11.51 23.67
N SER A 141 -2.13 11.15 24.88
CA SER A 141 -2.03 12.06 26.04
C SER A 141 -0.71 12.83 26.13
N LEU A 142 0.24 12.59 25.22
CA LEU A 142 1.56 13.22 25.27
C LEU A 142 1.42 14.71 24.92
N ALA A 143 1.46 15.58 25.93
CA ALA A 143 1.16 17.00 25.78
C ALA A 143 2.40 17.84 25.43
N THR A 144 3.57 17.42 25.90
CA THR A 144 4.85 18.12 25.73
C THR A 144 5.95 17.14 25.33
N LEU A 145 6.78 17.53 24.37
CA LEU A 145 7.91 16.76 23.87
C LEU A 145 9.14 17.68 23.83
N THR A 146 10.22 17.26 24.47
CA THR A 146 11.55 17.89 24.33
C THR A 146 12.45 16.90 23.60
N LEU A 147 12.99 17.33 22.47
CA LEU A 147 13.98 16.58 21.69
C LEU A 147 15.39 17.09 22.06
N PRO A 148 16.39 16.21 22.22
CA PRO A 148 17.75 16.61 22.60
C PRO A 148 18.53 17.22 21.42
N ASP A 149 19.50 18.08 21.71
CA ASP A 149 20.34 18.71 20.68
C ASP A 149 21.18 17.66 19.91
N SER A 150 21.48 16.51 20.53
CA SER A 150 22.17 15.39 19.90
C SER A 150 21.37 14.65 18.80
N LEU A 151 20.09 14.93 18.62
CA LEU A 151 19.21 14.19 17.71
C LEU A 151 19.51 14.53 16.24
N VAL A 152 19.71 13.49 15.42
CA VAL A 152 20.03 13.60 13.98
C VAL A 152 18.86 13.12 13.12
N THR A 153 18.17 12.06 13.53
CA THR A 153 17.14 11.40 12.71
C THR A 153 15.85 11.16 13.48
N ILE A 154 14.72 11.47 12.84
CA ILE A 154 13.37 11.10 13.29
C ILE A 154 12.68 10.39 12.11
N ASN A 155 12.43 9.09 12.26
CA ASN A 155 11.84 8.27 11.20
C ASN A 155 10.31 8.40 11.10
N ALA A 156 9.77 7.85 10.02
CA ALA A 156 8.38 8.07 9.61
C ALA A 156 7.38 7.73 10.73
N TYR A 157 6.32 8.53 10.81
CA TYR A 157 5.23 8.40 11.79
C TYR A 157 5.63 8.35 13.27
N ALA A 158 6.89 8.66 13.64
CA ALA A 158 7.40 8.46 15.01
C ALA A 158 6.53 9.10 16.10
N PHE A 159 5.84 10.21 15.82
CA PHE A 159 4.89 10.87 16.74
C PHE A 159 3.46 10.97 16.18
N GLN A 160 3.09 10.17 15.17
CA GLN A 160 1.77 10.26 14.54
C GLN A 160 0.65 10.06 15.57
N ASN A 161 -0.39 10.88 15.49
CA ASN A 161 -1.56 10.86 16.38
C ASN A 161 -1.22 11.06 17.89
N CYS A 162 -0.13 11.77 18.21
CA CYS A 162 0.10 12.38 19.52
C CYS A 162 -0.87 13.56 19.72
N SER A 163 -2.17 13.27 19.79
CA SER A 163 -3.26 14.25 19.64
C SER A 163 -3.33 15.34 20.72
N SER A 164 -2.62 15.21 21.84
CA SER A 164 -2.51 16.25 22.88
C SER A 164 -1.28 17.16 22.73
N LEU A 165 -0.33 16.83 21.85
CA LEU A 165 0.94 17.53 21.72
C LEU A 165 0.71 18.93 21.18
N THR A 166 1.07 19.98 21.93
CA THR A 166 0.72 21.38 21.56
C THR A 166 1.82 22.11 20.79
N SER A 167 3.08 21.74 21.00
CA SER A 167 4.24 22.42 20.44
C SER A 167 5.44 21.48 20.34
N VAL A 168 6.24 21.60 19.29
CA VAL A 168 7.51 20.88 19.10
C VAL A 168 8.58 21.84 18.58
N THR A 169 9.82 21.68 19.05
CA THR A 169 11.02 22.28 18.45
C THR A 169 11.88 21.16 17.88
N ILE A 170 12.23 21.26 16.61
CA ILE A 170 13.12 20.31 15.91
C ILE A 170 14.57 20.75 16.12
N PRO A 171 15.47 19.88 16.61
CA PRO A 171 16.88 20.21 16.79
C PRO A 171 17.59 20.51 15.47
N ASP A 172 18.56 21.44 15.49
CA ASP A 172 19.28 21.90 14.29
C ASP A 172 20.10 20.80 13.57
N ASN A 173 20.38 19.68 14.23
CA ASN A 173 21.08 18.54 13.64
C ASN A 173 20.14 17.60 12.85
N VAL A 174 18.82 17.82 12.87
CA VAL A 174 17.84 17.06 12.07
C VAL A 174 17.64 17.75 10.72
N GLU A 175 18.14 17.14 9.64
CA GLU A 175 18.08 17.72 8.30
C GLU A 175 16.76 17.46 7.55
N VAL A 176 16.05 16.37 7.87
CA VAL A 176 14.84 15.94 7.13
C VAL A 176 13.69 15.64 8.10
N LEU A 177 12.52 16.22 7.81
CA LEU A 177 11.27 15.86 8.49
C LEU A 177 10.55 14.80 7.67
N THR A 178 10.65 13.52 8.07
CA THR A 178 10.17 12.37 7.30
C THR A 178 8.64 12.24 7.23
N TYR A 179 8.14 11.33 6.39
CA TYR A 179 6.71 11.17 6.11
C TYR A 179 5.87 10.97 7.38
N GLY A 180 4.76 11.72 7.48
CA GLY A 180 3.72 11.53 8.50
C GLY A 180 4.14 11.72 9.97
N VAL A 181 5.37 12.17 10.25
CA VAL A 181 5.98 12.13 11.61
C VAL A 181 5.16 12.84 12.70
N PHE A 182 4.49 13.96 12.40
CA PHE A 182 3.51 14.63 13.29
C PHE A 182 2.09 14.68 12.69
N SER A 183 1.78 13.78 11.74
CA SER A 183 0.44 13.65 11.18
C SER A 183 -0.58 13.33 12.28
N LEU A 184 -1.80 13.86 12.16
CA LEU A 184 -2.90 13.71 13.12
C LEU A 184 -2.59 14.21 14.56
N CYS A 185 -1.51 14.95 14.78
CA CYS A 185 -1.26 15.68 16.04
C CYS A 185 -2.20 16.88 16.16
N SER A 186 -3.48 16.60 16.38
CA SER A 186 -4.60 17.55 16.21
C SER A 186 -4.65 18.72 17.21
N SER A 187 -3.80 18.71 18.26
CA SER A 187 -3.58 19.85 19.15
C SER A 187 -2.31 20.66 18.86
N LEU A 188 -1.47 20.23 17.91
CA LEU A 188 -0.17 20.83 17.61
C LEU A 188 -0.38 22.18 16.94
N GLN A 189 -0.11 23.28 17.66
CA GLN A 189 -0.38 24.65 17.23
C GLN A 189 0.84 25.32 16.63
N THR A 190 2.05 24.92 17.05
CA THR A 190 3.31 25.50 16.62
C THR A 190 4.37 24.42 16.46
N ILE A 191 5.08 24.43 15.33
CA ILE A 191 6.33 23.70 15.15
C ILE A 191 7.43 24.71 14.85
N ASP A 192 8.56 24.60 15.53
CA ASP A 192 9.81 25.25 15.17
C ASP A 192 10.64 24.25 14.38
N LEU A 193 10.94 24.56 13.12
CA LEU A 193 11.61 23.67 12.18
C LEU A 193 13.14 23.73 12.26
N GLY A 194 13.72 24.61 13.10
CA GLY A 194 15.18 24.73 13.24
C GLY A 194 15.87 24.89 11.88
N SER A 195 16.84 24.02 11.61
CA SER A 195 17.65 24.02 10.37
C SER A 195 17.23 22.96 9.33
N ILE A 196 15.98 22.47 9.36
CA ILE A 196 15.46 21.48 8.39
C ILE A 196 15.70 21.90 6.93
N VAL A 197 16.17 20.95 6.11
CA VAL A 197 16.52 21.10 4.69
C VAL A 197 15.41 20.58 3.77
N SER A 198 14.74 19.48 4.16
CA SER A 198 13.61 18.90 3.41
C SER A 198 12.46 18.52 4.36
N MET A 199 11.22 18.82 3.97
CA MET A 199 10.02 18.30 4.63
C MET A 199 9.35 17.28 3.72
N GLN A 200 9.00 16.12 4.27
CA GLN A 200 8.41 15.00 3.54
C GLN A 200 6.92 14.77 3.83
N GLY A 201 6.30 13.88 3.04
CA GLY A 201 4.86 13.86 2.78
C GLY A 201 3.99 13.86 4.04
N ASN A 202 2.98 14.73 4.05
CA ASN A 202 1.97 14.85 5.11
C ASN A 202 2.52 14.94 6.54
N ALA A 203 3.79 15.35 6.73
CA ALA A 203 4.48 15.37 8.02
C ALA A 203 3.75 16.15 9.13
N ILE A 204 2.94 17.15 8.74
CA ILE A 204 2.10 17.98 9.64
C ILE A 204 0.61 17.98 9.24
N GLU A 205 0.15 16.99 8.47
CA GLU A 205 -1.27 16.86 8.09
C GLU A 205 -2.17 16.67 9.32
N GLY A 206 -3.35 17.29 9.34
CA GLY A 206 -4.30 17.16 10.44
C GLY A 206 -3.85 17.81 11.76
N THR A 207 -2.82 18.66 11.73
CA THR A 207 -2.38 19.46 12.88
C THR A 207 -3.23 20.71 13.10
N ALA A 208 -3.08 21.36 14.26
CA ALA A 208 -3.69 22.66 14.55
C ALA A 208 -2.82 23.87 14.14
N ILE A 209 -1.74 23.65 13.37
CA ILE A 209 -0.81 24.72 12.96
C ILE A 209 -1.54 25.69 12.04
N THR A 210 -1.59 26.97 12.44
CA THR A 210 -2.23 28.04 11.65
C THR A 210 -1.25 28.92 10.90
N VAL A 211 0.03 28.91 11.30
CA VAL A 211 1.12 29.60 10.60
C VAL A 211 2.35 28.69 10.62
N LEU A 212 2.89 28.37 9.45
CA LEU A 212 4.16 27.65 9.31
C LEU A 212 5.27 28.64 8.99
N ASN A 213 6.44 28.49 9.61
CA ASN A 213 7.63 29.28 9.27
C ASN A 213 8.68 28.33 8.67
N ILE A 214 8.90 28.44 7.36
CA ILE A 214 9.93 27.69 6.63
C ILE A 214 11.30 28.34 6.87
N PRO A 215 12.32 27.58 7.32
CA PRO A 215 13.65 28.14 7.61
C PRO A 215 14.45 28.46 6.34
N ASP A 216 15.55 29.21 6.50
CA ASP A 216 16.45 29.57 5.40
C ASP A 216 17.17 28.37 4.77
N SER A 217 17.34 27.30 5.54
CA SER A 217 17.95 26.01 5.16
C SER A 217 17.08 25.17 4.21
N MET A 218 15.76 25.36 4.20
CA MET A 218 14.85 24.48 3.47
C MET A 218 15.00 24.67 1.95
N THR A 219 15.54 23.66 1.28
CA THR A 219 15.73 23.64 -0.16
C THR A 219 14.68 22.82 -0.87
N ASP A 220 14.05 21.87 -0.17
CA ASP A 220 13.17 20.88 -0.77
C ASP A 220 11.80 20.75 -0.06
N LEU A 221 10.77 20.63 -0.89
CA LEU A 221 9.37 20.38 -0.55
C LEU A 221 8.75 19.38 -1.56
N SER A 222 9.57 18.46 -2.10
CA SER A 222 9.28 17.54 -3.22
C SER A 222 8.15 16.52 -3.02
N VAL A 223 7.31 16.69 -1.99
CA VAL A 223 6.53 15.60 -1.41
C VAL A 223 5.04 15.70 -1.66
N SER A 224 4.57 14.72 -2.43
CA SER A 224 3.18 14.50 -2.82
C SER A 224 2.57 15.65 -3.64
N ASP A 225 1.39 15.41 -4.22
CA ASP A 225 0.63 16.46 -4.88
C ASP A 225 0.06 17.51 -3.89
N ARG A 226 0.27 17.36 -2.57
CA ARG A 226 -0.26 18.24 -1.50
C ARG A 226 0.77 18.40 -0.36
N PRO A 227 1.69 19.39 -0.41
CA PRO A 227 2.84 19.46 0.53
C PRO A 227 2.47 19.57 2.02
N PHE A 228 1.23 19.92 2.37
CA PHE A 228 0.74 20.04 3.75
C PHE A 228 -0.53 19.22 4.04
N GLY A 229 -0.88 18.25 3.19
CA GLY A 229 -2.07 17.40 3.34
C GLY A 229 -3.41 18.07 3.00
N ARG A 230 -4.51 17.30 3.02
CA ARG A 230 -5.87 17.75 2.64
C ARG A 230 -6.52 18.67 3.68
N ASP A 231 -6.32 18.39 4.96
CA ASP A 231 -6.96 19.10 6.09
C ASP A 231 -6.04 20.14 6.75
N SER A 232 -5.24 20.85 5.96
CA SER A 232 -4.34 21.87 6.50
C SER A 232 -5.11 23.01 7.17
N ARG A 233 -4.75 23.36 8.41
CA ARG A 233 -5.31 24.52 9.13
C ARG A 233 -4.50 25.81 8.91
N LEU A 234 -3.56 25.79 7.97
CA LEU A 234 -2.68 26.91 7.65
C LEU A 234 -3.47 28.10 7.10
N THR A 235 -3.18 29.27 7.66
CA THR A 235 -3.68 30.59 7.23
C THR A 235 -2.58 31.41 6.54
N ALA A 236 -1.32 31.05 6.80
CA ALA A 236 -0.12 31.60 6.20
C ALA A 236 1.05 30.59 6.26
N VAL A 237 1.89 30.61 5.23
CA VAL A 237 3.23 30.02 5.23
C VAL A 237 4.23 31.15 5.03
N ASN A 238 5.08 31.39 6.02
CA ASN A 238 6.20 32.32 5.96
C ASN A 238 7.45 31.57 5.50
N VAL A 239 8.39 32.28 4.87
CA VAL A 239 9.70 31.75 4.47
C VAL A 239 10.77 32.69 5.00
N GLY A 240 11.87 32.13 5.50
CA GLY A 240 13.04 32.89 5.94
C GLY A 240 13.57 33.84 4.85
N PRO A 241 14.14 35.01 5.23
CA PRO A 241 14.52 36.05 4.28
C PRO A 241 15.67 35.63 3.34
N ASP A 242 16.56 34.76 3.83
CA ASP A 242 17.78 34.33 3.15
C ASP A 242 17.61 32.97 2.44
N ASN A 243 16.45 32.31 2.57
CA ASN A 243 16.12 31.08 1.84
C ASN A 243 16.36 31.23 0.33
N GLY A 244 17.16 30.33 -0.26
CA GLY A 244 17.58 30.42 -1.66
C GLY A 244 16.56 29.91 -2.69
N ASN A 245 15.57 29.11 -2.29
CA ASN A 245 14.72 28.32 -3.21
C ASN A 245 13.25 28.71 -3.17
N LEU A 246 12.80 29.23 -2.03
CA LEU A 246 11.40 29.53 -1.72
C LEU A 246 11.22 31.03 -1.43
N SER A 247 9.99 31.50 -1.53
CA SER A 247 9.59 32.82 -1.03
C SER A 247 8.12 32.81 -0.59
N SER A 248 7.75 33.77 0.26
CA SER A 248 6.36 34.00 0.67
C SER A 248 5.93 35.41 0.31
N GLU A 249 4.65 35.56 -0.05
CA GLU A 249 3.96 36.85 -0.17
C GLU A 249 2.57 36.72 0.44
N ASP A 250 2.24 37.58 1.39
CA ASP A 250 1.00 37.53 2.18
C ASP A 250 0.66 36.14 2.76
N GLY A 251 1.68 35.32 3.05
CA GLY A 251 1.50 33.95 3.56
C GLY A 251 1.18 32.90 2.50
N VAL A 252 1.24 33.23 1.20
CA VAL A 252 1.16 32.28 0.09
C VAL A 252 2.58 31.90 -0.34
N LEU A 253 2.80 30.60 -0.59
CA LEU A 253 4.12 30.03 -0.86
C LEU A 253 4.42 29.97 -2.36
N PHE A 254 5.63 30.40 -2.72
CA PHE A 254 6.17 30.41 -4.07
C PHE A 254 7.59 29.87 -4.11
N ASN A 255 8.12 29.61 -5.30
CA ASN A 255 9.56 29.53 -5.50
C ASN A 255 10.23 30.92 -5.30
N LYS A 256 11.57 30.96 -5.23
CA LYS A 256 12.32 32.19 -4.93
C LYS A 256 11.99 33.36 -5.86
N ASP A 257 11.89 33.07 -7.15
CA ASP A 257 11.64 34.07 -8.21
C ASP A 257 10.15 34.43 -8.38
N LYS A 258 9.24 33.81 -7.61
CA LYS A 258 7.78 33.95 -7.75
C LYS A 258 7.26 33.65 -9.16
N THR A 259 7.91 32.71 -9.85
CA THR A 259 7.47 32.18 -11.16
C THR A 259 6.61 30.93 -11.04
N ALA A 260 6.56 30.30 -9.87
CA ALA A 260 5.66 29.20 -9.55
C ALA A 260 4.94 29.44 -8.21
N LEU A 261 3.61 29.37 -8.21
CA LEU A 261 2.82 29.30 -6.98
C LEU A 261 2.80 27.84 -6.51
N ILE A 262 3.28 27.60 -5.29
CA ILE A 262 3.47 26.26 -4.71
C ILE A 262 2.28 25.90 -3.82
N PHE A 263 1.85 26.79 -2.93
CA PHE A 263 0.75 26.51 -2.00
C PHE A 263 0.03 27.78 -1.54
N TYR A 264 -1.29 27.78 -1.67
CA TYR A 264 -2.21 28.71 -1.05
C TYR A 264 -2.82 28.06 0.21
N PRO A 265 -2.69 28.66 1.40
CA PRO A 265 -3.22 28.05 2.62
C PRO A 265 -4.75 27.94 2.61
N THR A 266 -5.29 26.73 2.73
CA THR A 266 -6.74 26.44 2.60
C THR A 266 -7.60 27.12 3.66
N ALA A 267 -7.06 27.37 4.86
CA ALA A 267 -7.73 28.12 5.92
C ALA A 267 -7.44 29.64 5.89
N LYS A 268 -6.72 30.15 4.89
CA LYS A 268 -6.48 31.59 4.71
C LYS A 268 -7.81 32.32 4.48
N SER A 269 -8.07 33.36 5.27
CA SER A 269 -9.31 34.12 5.16
C SER A 269 -9.35 34.94 3.87
N GLY A 270 -10.31 34.63 2.99
CA GLY A 270 -10.60 35.40 1.78
C GLY A 270 -11.52 34.61 0.86
N THR A 271 -12.30 35.32 0.04
CA THR A 271 -13.13 34.72 -1.03
C THR A 271 -12.55 34.96 -2.42
N SER A 272 -11.45 35.70 -2.53
CA SER A 272 -10.80 36.04 -3.79
C SER A 272 -9.29 36.13 -3.61
N TYR A 273 -8.53 35.70 -4.62
CA TYR A 273 -7.08 35.87 -4.65
C TYR A 273 -6.59 36.31 -6.03
N THR A 274 -5.62 37.22 -6.09
CA THR A 274 -4.95 37.62 -7.33
C THR A 274 -3.52 37.11 -7.31
N ILE A 275 -3.20 36.25 -8.26
CA ILE A 275 -1.87 35.65 -8.38
C ILE A 275 -0.89 36.71 -8.95
N PRO A 276 0.35 36.83 -8.42
CA PRO A 276 1.33 37.81 -8.92
C PRO A 276 1.68 37.64 -10.40
N ALA A 277 1.88 38.77 -11.09
CA ALA A 277 2.15 38.84 -12.54
C ALA A 277 3.52 38.27 -12.99
N SER A 278 4.30 37.68 -12.09
CA SER A 278 5.50 36.91 -12.39
C SER A 278 5.25 35.42 -12.54
N VAL A 279 4.10 34.91 -12.07
CA VAL A 279 3.80 33.47 -12.00
C VAL A 279 3.50 32.93 -13.39
N THR A 280 4.29 31.94 -13.82
CA THR A 280 4.12 31.23 -15.08
C THR A 280 3.54 29.82 -14.89
N SER A 281 3.51 29.31 -13.65
CA SER A 281 2.96 28.00 -13.31
C SER A 281 2.25 27.96 -11.96
N ILE A 282 1.15 27.21 -11.88
CA ILE A 282 0.50 26.80 -10.62
C ILE A 282 0.81 25.33 -10.42
N ARG A 283 1.44 24.97 -9.30
CA ARG A 283 1.95 23.62 -9.00
C ARG A 283 0.84 22.65 -8.55
N ASN A 284 1.22 21.37 -8.42
CA ASN A 284 0.32 20.30 -8.02
C ASN A 284 -0.37 20.66 -6.69
N GLY A 285 -1.69 20.52 -6.65
CA GLY A 285 -2.52 20.78 -5.46
C GLY A 285 -2.42 22.17 -4.83
N ALA A 286 -1.88 23.17 -5.54
CA ALA A 286 -1.53 24.46 -4.96
C ALA A 286 -2.72 25.24 -4.34
N PHE A 287 -3.95 24.99 -4.79
CA PHE A 287 -5.20 25.49 -4.22
C PHE A 287 -6.15 24.35 -3.83
N ALA A 288 -5.71 23.09 -3.82
CA ALA A 288 -6.59 21.94 -3.59
C ALA A 288 -7.33 22.03 -2.24
N ASP A 289 -8.53 21.45 -2.20
CA ASP A 289 -9.43 21.39 -1.05
C ASP A 289 -9.89 22.79 -0.53
N ASN A 290 -9.67 23.86 -1.30
CA ASN A 290 -10.04 25.21 -0.89
C ASN A 290 -11.54 25.49 -1.02
N ALA A 291 -12.29 25.16 0.02
CA ALA A 291 -13.72 25.41 0.12
C ALA A 291 -14.12 26.90 0.34
N SER A 292 -13.18 27.85 0.37
CA SER A 292 -13.47 29.28 0.69
C SER A 292 -13.32 30.24 -0.49
N LEU A 293 -12.38 29.99 -1.41
CA LEU A 293 -12.15 30.84 -2.58
C LEU A 293 -13.31 30.72 -3.57
N GLN A 294 -13.87 31.86 -3.96
CA GLN A 294 -14.95 32.00 -4.92
C GLN A 294 -14.45 32.47 -6.29
N SER A 295 -13.32 33.18 -6.32
CA SER A 295 -12.62 33.59 -7.54
C SER A 295 -11.10 33.59 -7.36
N VAL A 296 -10.39 33.30 -8.43
CA VAL A 296 -8.93 33.46 -8.51
C VAL A 296 -8.58 34.18 -9.81
N THR A 297 -7.93 35.34 -9.70
CA THR A 297 -7.43 36.08 -10.86
C THR A 297 -6.09 35.50 -11.26
N LEU A 298 -6.05 34.88 -12.43
CA LEU A 298 -4.84 34.35 -13.05
C LEU A 298 -4.06 35.49 -13.74
N PRO A 299 -2.71 35.42 -13.83
CA PRO A 299 -1.91 36.46 -14.45
C PRO A 299 -1.69 36.18 -15.96
N ASP A 300 -1.53 37.25 -16.74
CA ASP A 300 -1.18 37.21 -18.19
C ASP A 300 0.18 36.54 -18.51
N SER A 301 0.90 36.07 -17.49
CA SER A 301 2.14 35.31 -17.58
C SER A 301 1.95 33.80 -17.46
N LEU A 302 0.75 33.32 -17.06
CA LEU A 302 0.51 31.92 -16.75
C LEU A 302 0.51 31.05 -18.00
N VAL A 303 1.30 29.98 -17.98
CA VAL A 303 1.45 29.02 -19.09
C VAL A 303 0.88 27.64 -18.72
N LEU A 304 0.87 27.29 -17.43
CA LEU A 304 0.67 25.90 -16.99
C LEU A 304 -0.10 25.82 -15.66
N ILE A 305 -1.14 24.98 -15.63
CA ILE A 305 -1.88 24.58 -14.43
C ILE A 305 -1.68 23.08 -14.22
N SER A 306 -1.00 22.72 -13.12
CA SER A 306 -0.63 21.34 -12.75
C SER A 306 -1.80 20.44 -12.33
N ARG A 307 -1.50 19.15 -12.18
CA ARG A 307 -2.40 18.11 -11.69
C ARG A 307 -3.06 18.53 -10.37
N ILE A 308 -4.36 18.30 -10.24
CA ILE A 308 -5.19 18.63 -9.05
C ILE A 308 -5.05 20.07 -8.50
N ALA A 309 -4.53 21.04 -9.28
CA ALA A 309 -4.19 22.38 -8.76
C ALA A 309 -5.33 23.10 -8.03
N PHE A 310 -6.57 22.88 -8.44
CA PHE A 310 -7.82 23.37 -7.84
C PHE A 310 -8.81 22.23 -7.55
N GLU A 311 -8.34 20.99 -7.33
CA GLU A 311 -9.23 19.89 -6.92
C GLU A 311 -10.04 20.27 -5.67
N GLU A 312 -11.34 19.96 -5.66
CA GLU A 312 -12.25 20.20 -4.53
C GLU A 312 -12.32 21.68 -4.08
N CYS A 313 -12.02 22.63 -4.97
CA CYS A 313 -12.33 24.06 -4.81
C CYS A 313 -13.85 24.32 -4.92
N THR A 314 -14.62 23.74 -4.00
CA THR A 314 -16.09 23.65 -4.06
C THR A 314 -16.82 25.00 -4.07
N SER A 315 -16.17 26.09 -3.63
CA SER A 315 -16.70 27.46 -3.70
C SER A 315 -16.33 28.23 -4.98
N LEU A 316 -15.36 27.76 -5.78
CA LEU A 316 -14.84 28.47 -6.94
C LEU A 316 -15.92 28.54 -8.02
N SER A 317 -16.52 29.73 -8.23
CA SER A 317 -17.67 29.89 -9.11
C SER A 317 -17.32 30.27 -10.54
N SER A 318 -16.16 30.88 -10.74
CA SER A 318 -15.68 31.38 -12.03
C SER A 318 -14.16 31.43 -12.06
N ILE A 319 -13.56 31.08 -13.19
CA ILE A 319 -12.15 31.30 -13.47
C ILE A 319 -11.98 31.80 -14.91
N GLU A 320 -11.16 32.84 -15.09
CA GLU A 320 -10.84 33.42 -16.39
C GLU A 320 -9.42 32.96 -16.77
N PHE A 321 -9.28 32.24 -17.88
CA PHE A 321 -7.98 31.75 -18.36
C PHE A 321 -7.30 32.79 -19.27
N PRO A 322 -6.02 33.10 -19.07
CA PRO A 322 -5.29 34.05 -19.90
C PRO A 322 -4.88 33.44 -21.25
N ASP A 323 -4.75 34.28 -22.28
CA ASP A 323 -4.30 33.93 -23.64
C ASP A 323 -2.86 33.37 -23.74
N THR A 324 -2.17 33.23 -22.61
CA THR A 324 -0.86 32.57 -22.49
C THR A 324 -0.92 31.14 -22.00
N LEU A 325 -2.06 30.69 -21.46
CA LEU A 325 -2.24 29.36 -20.88
C LEU A 325 -2.17 28.29 -21.97
N GLN A 326 -1.26 27.33 -21.84
CA GLN A 326 -1.01 26.27 -22.82
C GLN A 326 -1.41 24.87 -22.34
N GLN A 327 -1.39 24.61 -21.04
CA GLN A 327 -1.56 23.27 -20.47
C GLN A 327 -2.44 23.28 -19.22
N ILE A 328 -3.46 22.41 -19.21
CA ILE A 328 -4.28 22.08 -18.04
C ILE A 328 -4.14 20.57 -17.77
N TYR A 329 -3.41 20.22 -16.71
CA TYR A 329 -3.14 18.82 -16.35
C TYR A 329 -4.34 18.10 -15.70
N GLY A 330 -4.21 16.79 -15.56
CA GLY A 330 -5.31 15.91 -15.13
C GLY A 330 -5.89 16.28 -13.76
N SER A 331 -7.22 16.19 -13.66
CA SER A 331 -8.00 16.56 -12.46
C SER A 331 -7.79 18.00 -11.95
N ALA A 332 -7.22 18.92 -12.74
CA ALA A 332 -6.86 20.27 -12.27
C ALA A 332 -8.02 21.06 -11.62
N PHE A 333 -9.26 20.87 -12.06
CA PHE A 333 -10.49 21.47 -11.52
C PHE A 333 -11.51 20.41 -11.10
N ARG A 334 -11.06 19.19 -10.78
CA ARG A 334 -11.93 18.10 -10.33
C ARG A 334 -12.76 18.55 -9.13
N GLU A 335 -14.07 18.31 -9.18
CA GLU A 335 -15.03 18.64 -8.12
C GLU A 335 -15.05 20.13 -7.70
N CYS A 336 -14.75 21.05 -8.62
CA CYS A 336 -15.11 22.46 -8.54
C CYS A 336 -16.63 22.65 -8.67
N THR A 337 -17.40 22.17 -7.69
CA THR A 337 -18.86 22.02 -7.78
C THR A 337 -19.66 23.32 -7.94
N SER A 338 -19.07 24.49 -7.67
CA SER A 338 -19.69 25.80 -7.94
C SER A 338 -19.35 26.43 -9.29
N LEU A 339 -18.39 25.88 -10.05
CA LEU A 339 -17.91 26.49 -11.30
C LEU A 339 -19.00 26.45 -12.37
N SER A 340 -19.59 27.60 -12.71
CA SER A 340 -20.83 27.66 -13.50
C SER A 340 -20.65 27.78 -15.01
N SER A 341 -19.51 28.30 -15.46
CA SER A 341 -19.19 28.58 -16.86
C SER A 341 -17.68 28.55 -17.08
N LEU A 342 -17.26 28.16 -18.28
CA LEU A 342 -15.86 27.97 -18.63
C LEU A 342 -15.57 28.42 -20.07
N GLU A 343 -14.55 29.24 -20.26
CA GLU A 343 -14.03 29.62 -21.58
C GLU A 343 -12.58 29.12 -21.69
N ILE A 344 -12.32 28.18 -22.60
CA ILE A 344 -10.96 27.67 -22.90
C ILE A 344 -10.36 28.55 -24.02
N PRO A 345 -9.27 29.30 -23.78
CA PRO A 345 -8.68 30.18 -24.78
C PRO A 345 -7.88 29.40 -25.84
N SER A 346 -7.74 30.00 -27.03
CA SER A 346 -7.09 29.39 -28.20
C SER A 346 -5.60 29.03 -28.05
N SER A 347 -4.99 29.47 -26.95
CA SER A 347 -3.64 29.12 -26.53
C SER A 347 -3.53 27.74 -25.89
N VAL A 348 -4.62 27.17 -25.36
CA VAL A 348 -4.62 25.88 -24.65
C VAL A 348 -4.41 24.75 -25.64
N ILE A 349 -3.24 24.11 -25.55
CA ILE A 349 -2.83 23.01 -26.43
C ILE A 349 -3.32 21.68 -25.88
N ASN A 350 -3.29 21.43 -24.57
CA ASN A 350 -3.83 20.19 -24.01
C ASN A 350 -4.66 20.42 -22.74
N ILE A 351 -5.70 19.60 -22.62
CA ILE A 351 -6.47 19.36 -21.40
C ILE A 351 -6.43 17.85 -21.19
N ASP A 352 -5.96 17.42 -20.02
CA ASP A 352 -5.75 16.01 -19.71
C ASP A 352 -6.95 15.39 -18.95
N ASP A 353 -6.85 14.10 -18.63
CA ASP A 353 -7.92 13.28 -18.03
C ASP A 353 -8.60 13.94 -16.83
N TYR A 354 -9.94 13.88 -16.81
CA TYR A 354 -10.78 14.33 -15.70
C TYR A 354 -10.59 15.79 -15.26
N ALA A 355 -9.97 16.66 -16.08
CA ALA A 355 -9.63 18.03 -15.70
C ALA A 355 -10.78 18.85 -15.10
N PHE A 356 -12.03 18.64 -15.55
CA PHE A 356 -13.24 19.27 -15.00
C PHE A 356 -14.26 18.24 -14.49
N PHE A 357 -13.82 17.03 -14.13
CA PHE A 357 -14.71 15.97 -13.63
C PHE A 357 -15.54 16.47 -12.44
N GLY A 358 -16.84 16.21 -12.44
CA GLY A 358 -17.72 16.54 -11.31
C GLY A 358 -17.92 18.04 -11.06
N CYS A 359 -17.66 18.93 -12.03
CA CYS A 359 -18.07 20.33 -11.96
C CYS A 359 -19.60 20.46 -12.12
N THR A 360 -20.35 20.08 -11.08
CA THR A 360 -21.80 19.84 -11.17
C THR A 360 -22.63 21.09 -11.46
N ALA A 361 -22.15 22.31 -11.17
CA ALA A 361 -22.80 23.57 -11.56
C ALA A 361 -22.47 24.04 -12.99
N LEU A 362 -21.53 23.41 -13.70
CA LEU A 362 -21.05 23.89 -14.99
C LEU A 362 -22.15 23.75 -16.05
N THR A 363 -22.67 24.87 -16.55
CA THR A 363 -23.83 24.89 -17.47
C THR A 363 -23.46 24.98 -18.94
N THR A 364 -22.35 25.65 -19.26
CA THR A 364 -21.86 25.88 -20.63
C THR A 364 -20.34 25.92 -20.67
N VAL A 365 -19.75 25.34 -21.71
CA VAL A 365 -18.31 25.43 -22.02
C VAL A 365 -18.12 26.00 -23.42
N GLN A 366 -17.31 27.05 -23.56
CA GLN A 366 -16.81 27.54 -24.84
C GLN A 366 -15.35 27.12 -25.02
N ILE A 367 -14.99 26.60 -26.19
CA ILE A 367 -13.63 26.25 -26.57
C ILE A 367 -13.21 27.08 -27.78
N HIS A 368 -12.27 27.99 -27.54
CA HIS A 368 -11.58 28.71 -28.58
C HIS A 368 -10.37 27.88 -29.04
N GLY A 369 -10.14 27.74 -30.35
CA GLY A 369 -8.96 27.05 -30.89
C GLY A 369 -8.96 25.51 -30.84
N LEU A 370 -7.76 24.91 -30.84
CA LEU A 370 -7.52 23.47 -31.05
C LEU A 370 -6.82 22.81 -29.84
N VAL A 371 -7.60 22.15 -28.97
CA VAL A 371 -7.12 21.44 -27.78
C VAL A 371 -6.57 20.04 -28.13
N ARG A 372 -5.35 19.93 -28.64
CA ARG A 372 -4.71 18.66 -29.05
C ARG A 372 -4.70 17.52 -28.02
N GLY A 373 -4.89 17.81 -26.73
CA GLY A 373 -4.89 16.82 -25.65
C GLY A 373 -5.89 15.67 -25.84
N GLU A 374 -5.54 14.48 -25.34
CA GLU A 374 -6.37 13.27 -25.45
C GLU A 374 -7.19 12.97 -24.19
N GLY A 375 -7.37 13.96 -23.31
CA GLY A 375 -7.99 13.81 -22.00
C GLY A 375 -9.33 13.05 -22.04
N GLN A 376 -9.39 11.93 -21.34
CA GLN A 376 -10.60 11.14 -21.18
C GLN A 376 -11.48 11.72 -20.06
N GLY A 377 -12.80 11.68 -20.26
CA GLY A 377 -13.76 12.12 -19.24
C GLY A 377 -13.60 13.57 -18.75
N VAL A 378 -13.02 14.49 -19.56
CA VAL A 378 -12.74 15.89 -19.17
C VAL A 378 -13.93 16.58 -18.52
N PHE A 379 -15.15 16.38 -19.04
CA PHE A 379 -16.40 16.93 -18.52
C PHE A 379 -17.34 15.87 -17.90
N LYS A 380 -16.81 14.66 -17.60
CA LYS A 380 -17.59 13.56 -17.01
C LYS A 380 -18.15 13.99 -15.65
N GLY A 381 -19.44 13.74 -15.39
CA GLY A 381 -20.10 14.16 -14.15
C GLY A 381 -20.46 15.65 -14.06
N CYS A 382 -20.28 16.46 -15.12
CA CYS A 382 -20.80 17.83 -15.18
C CYS A 382 -22.32 17.81 -15.41
N SER A 383 -23.08 17.46 -14.37
CA SER A 383 -24.51 17.13 -14.46
C SER A 383 -25.44 18.28 -14.86
N SER A 384 -25.01 19.54 -14.73
CA SER A 384 -25.76 20.72 -15.23
C SER A 384 -25.36 21.15 -16.64
N LEU A 385 -24.39 20.49 -17.29
CA LEU A 385 -23.82 20.92 -18.57
C LEU A 385 -24.85 20.73 -19.68
N THR A 386 -25.27 21.81 -20.32
CA THR A 386 -26.30 21.82 -21.38
C THR A 386 -25.72 21.93 -22.78
N SER A 387 -24.53 22.52 -22.92
CA SER A 387 -23.89 22.79 -24.20
C SER A 387 -22.38 22.95 -24.05
N ILE A 388 -21.64 22.33 -24.97
CA ILE A 388 -20.25 22.61 -25.28
C ILE A 388 -20.22 23.20 -26.69
N THR A 389 -19.54 24.32 -26.88
CA THR A 389 -19.40 24.99 -28.19
C THR A 389 -17.93 25.21 -28.52
N VAL A 390 -17.56 25.01 -29.78
CA VAL A 390 -16.21 25.26 -30.32
C VAL A 390 -16.29 26.40 -31.33
N ASP A 391 -15.29 27.28 -31.37
CA ASP A 391 -15.20 28.34 -32.38
C ASP A 391 -15.22 27.77 -33.82
N ALA A 392 -15.76 28.55 -34.75
CA ALA A 392 -15.60 28.28 -36.17
C ALA A 392 -14.11 28.42 -36.56
N ASP A 393 -13.48 27.27 -36.76
CA ASP A 393 -12.04 27.06 -36.90
C ASP A 393 -11.30 28.07 -37.83
N PRO A 394 -10.17 28.66 -37.38
CA PRO A 394 -9.28 29.48 -38.20
C PRO A 394 -8.10 28.73 -38.85
N GLY A 395 -7.92 27.42 -38.66
CA GLY A 395 -6.74 26.71 -39.18
C GLY A 395 -6.66 25.20 -38.89
N ALA A 396 -7.70 24.43 -39.20
CA ALA A 396 -7.74 22.98 -39.01
C ALA A 396 -6.54 22.31 -39.68
N SER A 397 -5.83 21.50 -38.88
CA SER A 397 -5.10 20.38 -39.44
C SER A 397 -6.12 19.47 -40.14
N THR A 398 -5.78 18.94 -41.31
CA THR A 398 -6.61 17.90 -41.95
C THR A 398 -6.79 16.69 -41.06
N ASP A 399 -5.90 16.51 -40.09
CA ASP A 399 -5.73 15.28 -39.33
C ASP A 399 -6.22 15.40 -37.87
N TYR A 400 -6.52 16.62 -37.37
CA TYR A 400 -6.96 16.86 -35.99
C TYR A 400 -7.82 18.14 -35.84
N TRP A 401 -9.06 18.01 -35.37
CA TRP A 401 -9.95 19.14 -35.03
C TRP A 401 -11.11 18.72 -34.09
N TYR A 402 -11.76 19.69 -33.44
CA TYR A 402 -13.05 19.50 -32.75
C TYR A 402 -14.19 20.17 -33.49
N THR A 403 -15.40 19.71 -33.23
CA THR A 403 -16.63 20.38 -33.64
C THR A 403 -17.75 20.11 -32.65
N THR A 404 -18.79 20.93 -32.74
CA THR A 404 -19.97 20.83 -31.88
C THR A 404 -21.24 20.87 -32.72
N GLU A 405 -22.10 19.87 -32.56
CA GLU A 405 -23.42 19.79 -33.18
C GLU A 405 -24.47 19.69 -32.07
N ASP A 406 -25.46 20.61 -32.05
CA ASP A 406 -26.42 20.77 -30.94
C ASP A 406 -25.78 20.80 -29.53
N GLY A 407 -24.62 21.45 -29.41
CA GLY A 407 -23.87 21.55 -28.15
C GLY A 407 -23.16 20.26 -27.71
N VAL A 408 -23.17 19.20 -28.52
CA VAL A 408 -22.47 17.93 -28.26
C VAL A 408 -21.07 17.99 -28.87
N LEU A 409 -20.04 17.56 -28.13
CA LEU A 409 -18.64 17.66 -28.53
C LEU A 409 -18.14 16.41 -29.28
N PHE A 410 -17.53 16.64 -30.43
CA PHE A 410 -16.88 15.61 -31.26
C PHE A 410 -15.43 15.96 -31.55
N ARG A 411 -14.57 14.93 -31.66
CA ARG A 411 -13.18 15.01 -32.11
C ARG A 411 -13.02 14.31 -33.46
N PHE A 412 -12.22 14.87 -34.35
CA PHE A 412 -11.65 14.19 -35.49
C PHE A 412 -10.16 13.96 -35.23
N TYR A 413 -9.67 12.73 -35.41
CA TYR A 413 -8.25 12.40 -35.38
C TYR A 413 -7.92 11.28 -36.37
N ASN A 414 -7.02 11.53 -37.32
CA ASN A 414 -6.57 10.54 -38.33
C ASN A 414 -7.74 9.78 -38.98
N ASP A 415 -8.69 10.51 -39.59
CA ASP A 415 -9.94 10.00 -40.20
C ASP A 415 -10.96 9.36 -39.23
N VAL A 416 -10.66 9.23 -37.93
CA VAL A 416 -11.61 8.75 -36.91
C VAL A 416 -12.42 9.92 -36.34
N ARG A 417 -13.75 9.87 -36.48
CA ARG A 417 -14.68 10.83 -35.86
C ARG A 417 -15.28 10.23 -34.59
N THR A 418 -15.03 10.85 -33.44
CA THR A 418 -15.41 10.33 -32.13
C THR A 418 -16.36 11.30 -31.43
N LEU A 419 -17.47 10.80 -30.89
CA LEU A 419 -18.28 11.49 -29.88
C LEU A 419 -17.51 11.49 -28.55
N ILE A 420 -17.15 12.66 -28.02
CA ILE A 420 -16.29 12.80 -26.83
C ILE A 420 -17.07 13.25 -25.59
N ALA A 421 -18.08 14.11 -25.75
CA ALA A 421 -18.93 14.51 -24.62
C ALA A 421 -20.34 14.94 -25.07
N TYR A 422 -21.34 14.20 -24.59
CA TYR A 422 -22.74 14.59 -24.55
C TYR A 422 -23.02 15.34 -23.24
N PRO A 423 -23.49 16.60 -23.28
CA PRO A 423 -23.78 17.38 -22.08
C PRO A 423 -24.90 16.76 -21.23
N ALA A 424 -24.57 16.26 -20.02
CA ALA A 424 -25.48 15.49 -19.17
C ALA A 424 -26.70 16.27 -18.63
N GLY A 425 -26.63 17.61 -18.63
CA GLY A 425 -27.72 18.52 -18.29
C GLY A 425 -28.68 18.83 -19.45
N LYS A 426 -28.47 18.28 -20.66
CA LYS A 426 -29.47 18.38 -21.74
C LYS A 426 -30.76 17.69 -21.31
N THR A 427 -31.88 18.39 -21.47
CA THR A 427 -33.22 17.90 -21.10
C THR A 427 -33.89 17.07 -22.19
N ALA A 428 -33.12 16.57 -23.16
CA ALA A 428 -33.65 15.75 -24.25
C ALA A 428 -33.67 14.28 -23.81
N ASP A 429 -34.84 13.65 -23.92
CA ASP A 429 -35.05 12.22 -23.59
C ASP A 429 -34.45 11.27 -24.64
N SER A 430 -33.94 11.82 -25.74
CA SER A 430 -33.52 11.07 -26.91
C SER A 430 -32.34 11.75 -27.60
N TYR A 431 -31.39 10.95 -28.08
CA TYR A 431 -30.25 11.40 -28.86
C TYR A 431 -29.93 10.39 -29.96
N SER A 432 -29.69 10.90 -31.17
CA SER A 432 -29.20 10.09 -32.29
C SER A 432 -27.78 10.53 -32.63
N VAL A 433 -26.82 9.62 -32.52
CA VAL A 433 -25.43 9.91 -32.91
C VAL A 433 -25.42 10.21 -34.43
N PRO A 434 -24.84 11.33 -34.88
CA PRO A 434 -24.86 11.71 -36.30
C PRO A 434 -24.15 10.71 -37.23
N ASP A 435 -24.63 10.63 -38.47
CA ASP A 435 -23.99 9.82 -39.52
C ASP A 435 -22.54 10.26 -39.78
N GLY A 436 -21.67 9.28 -39.97
CA GLY A 436 -20.24 9.48 -40.17
C GLY A 436 -19.45 9.74 -38.89
N ILE A 437 -20.05 9.59 -37.69
CA ILE A 437 -19.30 9.35 -36.46
C ILE A 437 -18.88 7.88 -36.41
N SER A 438 -17.60 7.62 -36.16
CA SER A 438 -16.96 6.30 -36.14
C SER A 438 -16.91 5.67 -34.76
N ALA A 439 -16.84 6.48 -33.70
CA ALA A 439 -16.59 6.01 -32.34
C ALA A 439 -17.39 6.78 -31.28
N ILE A 440 -17.70 6.11 -30.17
CA ILE A 440 -18.19 6.74 -28.93
C ILE A 440 -17.08 6.59 -27.88
N GLY A 441 -16.55 7.70 -27.39
CA GLY A 441 -15.36 7.72 -26.51
C GLY A 441 -15.63 7.42 -25.04
N ASN A 442 -14.56 7.20 -24.28
CA ASN A 442 -14.63 6.96 -22.83
C ASN A 442 -15.36 8.10 -22.10
N GLY A 443 -16.39 7.74 -21.32
CA GLY A 443 -17.18 8.70 -20.55
C GLY A 443 -18.12 9.58 -21.38
N ALA A 444 -18.20 9.39 -22.70
CA ALA A 444 -18.82 10.37 -23.59
C ALA A 444 -20.32 10.59 -23.39
N LEU A 445 -21.06 9.63 -22.83
CA LEU A 445 -22.45 9.80 -22.40
C LEU A 445 -22.64 9.39 -20.93
N ALA A 446 -21.59 9.42 -20.11
CA ALA A 446 -21.62 9.03 -18.70
C ALA A 446 -22.39 10.06 -17.82
N TYR A 447 -22.83 9.63 -16.63
CA TYR A 447 -23.59 10.42 -15.63
C TYR A 447 -24.86 11.09 -16.18
N ASN A 448 -25.47 10.50 -17.21
CA ASN A 448 -26.67 11.03 -17.85
C ASN A 448 -27.95 10.54 -17.14
N SER A 449 -28.68 11.47 -16.52
CA SER A 449 -29.94 11.20 -15.80
C SER A 449 -31.21 11.59 -16.56
N HIS A 450 -31.07 12.21 -17.73
CA HIS A 450 -32.19 12.69 -18.57
C HIS A 450 -32.27 12.02 -19.95
N LEU A 451 -31.19 11.41 -20.44
CA LEU A 451 -31.15 10.78 -21.75
C LEU A 451 -31.73 9.36 -21.67
N ASN A 452 -33.02 9.21 -21.97
CA ASN A 452 -33.71 7.92 -21.92
C ASN A 452 -33.41 7.00 -23.11
N SER A 453 -33.09 7.55 -24.28
CA SER A 453 -32.90 6.74 -25.49
C SER A 453 -31.75 7.20 -26.39
N LEU A 454 -30.99 6.23 -26.91
CA LEU A 454 -29.84 6.45 -27.79
C LEU A 454 -30.01 5.70 -29.11
N SER A 455 -29.81 6.38 -30.24
CA SER A 455 -29.74 5.76 -31.57
C SER A 455 -28.31 5.79 -32.13
N ILE A 456 -27.82 4.64 -32.58
CA ILE A 456 -26.48 4.41 -33.11
C ILE A 456 -26.56 4.17 -34.63
N PRO A 457 -25.93 5.01 -35.47
CA PRO A 457 -26.01 4.96 -36.93
C PRO A 457 -25.13 3.85 -37.54
N ASP A 458 -25.16 3.69 -38.86
CA ASP A 458 -24.39 2.68 -39.58
C ASP A 458 -22.87 2.85 -39.43
N SER A 459 -22.38 4.07 -39.18
CA SER A 459 -20.96 4.44 -39.21
C SER A 459 -20.19 4.14 -37.91
N VAL A 460 -20.86 3.96 -36.77
CA VAL A 460 -20.20 3.74 -35.48
C VAL A 460 -19.67 2.31 -35.42
N THR A 461 -18.34 2.17 -35.35
CA THR A 461 -17.62 0.89 -35.37
C THR A 461 -16.97 0.52 -34.02
N SER A 462 -16.71 1.49 -33.15
CA SER A 462 -16.23 1.28 -31.77
C SER A 462 -17.01 2.07 -30.73
N ILE A 463 -17.02 1.55 -29.51
CA ILE A 463 -17.54 2.18 -28.30
C ILE A 463 -16.55 1.84 -27.19
N ASP A 464 -15.97 2.85 -26.57
CA ASP A 464 -14.94 2.69 -25.55
C ASP A 464 -15.56 2.35 -24.17
N ASP A 465 -14.74 1.84 -23.26
CA ASP A 465 -15.16 1.56 -21.88
C ASP A 465 -15.68 2.82 -21.18
N TYR A 466 -16.61 2.64 -20.23
CA TYR A 466 -17.25 3.71 -19.46
C TYR A 466 -18.02 4.77 -20.28
N ALA A 467 -18.24 4.57 -21.60
CA ALA A 467 -19.03 5.47 -22.45
C ALA A 467 -20.44 5.79 -21.89
N PHE A 468 -21.02 4.87 -21.10
CA PHE A 468 -22.36 4.97 -20.50
C PHE A 468 -22.34 4.84 -18.96
N ASP A 469 -21.19 5.04 -18.33
CA ASP A 469 -21.00 4.89 -16.88
C ASP A 469 -21.92 5.81 -16.07
N GLU A 470 -22.59 5.29 -15.04
CA GLU A 470 -23.60 6.00 -14.22
C GLU A 470 -24.72 6.72 -15.00
N SER A 471 -25.04 6.27 -16.22
CA SER A 471 -26.11 6.84 -17.05
C SER A 471 -27.49 6.30 -16.69
N VAL A 472 -27.89 6.60 -15.45
CA VAL A 472 -29.13 6.15 -14.79
C VAL A 472 -30.42 6.56 -15.50
N GLY A 473 -30.38 7.51 -16.43
CA GLY A 473 -31.53 7.87 -17.27
C GLY A 473 -31.74 6.92 -18.45
N LEU A 474 -30.70 6.24 -18.93
CA LEU A 474 -30.76 5.49 -20.19
C LEU A 474 -31.59 4.21 -20.06
N GLU A 475 -32.70 4.15 -20.79
CA GLU A 475 -33.68 3.04 -20.79
C GLU A 475 -33.54 2.15 -22.04
N SER A 476 -33.03 2.68 -23.16
CA SER A 476 -33.01 1.99 -24.45
C SER A 476 -31.91 2.46 -25.41
N VAL A 477 -31.21 1.51 -26.03
CA VAL A 477 -30.32 1.74 -27.18
C VAL A 477 -30.91 1.08 -28.43
N THR A 478 -30.97 1.81 -29.53
CA THR A 478 -31.31 1.31 -30.87
C THR A 478 -30.11 1.42 -31.80
N VAL A 479 -29.84 0.37 -32.57
CA VAL A 479 -28.76 0.34 -33.57
C VAL A 479 -29.36 0.21 -34.96
N SER A 480 -28.86 0.99 -35.91
CA SER A 480 -29.28 0.92 -37.31
C SER A 480 -29.09 -0.50 -37.91
N PRO A 481 -30.05 -1.02 -38.69
CA PRO A 481 -29.96 -2.37 -39.28
C PRO A 481 -28.68 -2.63 -40.10
N ASN A 482 -28.11 -1.62 -40.76
CA ASN A 482 -26.91 -1.80 -41.60
C ASN A 482 -25.58 -1.54 -40.87
N ASN A 483 -25.59 -1.17 -39.58
CA ASN A 483 -24.37 -1.01 -38.79
C ASN A 483 -23.53 -2.30 -38.84
N GLY A 484 -22.22 -2.20 -39.07
CA GLY A 484 -21.34 -3.37 -39.25
C GLY A 484 -20.85 -4.02 -37.95
N SER A 485 -20.81 -3.28 -36.84
CA SER A 485 -20.17 -3.69 -35.57
C SER A 485 -21.15 -4.09 -34.48
N PHE A 486 -22.36 -3.52 -34.49
CA PHE A 486 -23.32 -3.57 -33.38
C PHE A 486 -24.73 -3.97 -33.82
N ALA A 487 -25.55 -4.39 -32.86
CA ALA A 487 -26.97 -4.65 -33.01
C ALA A 487 -27.73 -4.28 -31.73
N SER A 488 -29.04 -4.10 -31.81
CA SER A 488 -29.91 -3.89 -30.64
C SER A 488 -31.11 -4.81 -30.64
N GLU A 489 -31.64 -5.13 -29.46
CA GLU A 489 -32.89 -5.86 -29.25
C GLU A 489 -33.50 -5.46 -27.91
N ASP A 490 -34.79 -5.11 -27.89
CA ASP A 490 -35.54 -4.67 -26.70
C ASP A 490 -34.87 -3.58 -25.85
N GLY A 491 -34.11 -2.70 -26.52
CA GLY A 491 -33.34 -1.60 -25.94
C GLY A 491 -31.95 -1.97 -25.41
N VAL A 492 -31.56 -3.24 -25.50
CA VAL A 492 -30.24 -3.74 -25.10
C VAL A 492 -29.28 -3.69 -26.30
N LEU A 493 -28.02 -3.30 -26.05
CA LEU A 493 -26.96 -3.21 -27.05
C LEU A 493 -26.12 -4.49 -27.08
N TYR A 494 -25.83 -4.96 -28.29
CA TYR A 494 -25.05 -6.17 -28.58
C TYR A 494 -23.98 -5.91 -29.63
N ASN A 495 -23.01 -6.83 -29.75
CA ASN A 495 -22.19 -6.93 -30.95
C ASN A 495 -23.05 -7.34 -32.18
N LYS A 496 -22.55 -7.15 -33.41
CA LYS A 496 -23.34 -7.38 -34.63
C LYS A 496 -23.94 -8.78 -34.74
N GLY A 497 -23.21 -9.78 -34.27
CA GLY A 497 -23.64 -11.18 -34.28
C GLY A 497 -24.69 -11.54 -33.23
N LYS A 498 -25.03 -10.61 -32.32
CA LYS A 498 -25.81 -10.87 -31.10
C LYS A 498 -25.25 -12.02 -30.24
N THR A 499 -23.94 -12.24 -30.26
CA THR A 499 -23.26 -13.23 -29.40
C THR A 499 -22.81 -12.64 -28.07
N GLN A 500 -22.75 -11.30 -27.95
CA GLN A 500 -22.33 -10.63 -26.73
C GLN A 500 -23.20 -9.41 -26.43
N ILE A 501 -23.67 -9.30 -25.18
CA ILE A 501 -24.28 -8.07 -24.64
C ILE A 501 -23.15 -7.07 -24.34
N LEU A 502 -23.29 -5.84 -24.83
CA LEU A 502 -22.31 -4.77 -24.63
C LEU A 502 -22.80 -3.68 -23.67
N LEU A 503 -24.12 -3.45 -23.60
CA LEU A 503 -24.77 -2.58 -22.62
C LEU A 503 -26.23 -3.00 -22.43
N TYR A 504 -26.60 -3.29 -21.18
CA TYR A 504 -27.96 -3.22 -20.68
C TYR A 504 -28.16 -1.84 -20.04
N PRO A 505 -29.10 -1.01 -20.52
CA PRO A 505 -29.24 0.36 -20.00
C PRO A 505 -29.65 0.42 -18.52
N VAL A 506 -28.99 1.27 -17.72
CA VAL A 506 -29.16 1.32 -16.25
C VAL A 506 -30.54 1.82 -15.83
N GLY A 507 -31.13 2.77 -16.56
CA GLY A 507 -32.46 3.30 -16.31
C GLY A 507 -33.60 2.36 -16.70
N LYS A 508 -33.30 1.25 -17.41
CA LYS A 508 -34.29 0.27 -17.84
C LYS A 508 -34.92 -0.41 -16.62
N THR A 509 -36.22 -0.19 -16.42
CA THR A 509 -36.93 -0.54 -15.19
C THR A 509 -37.29 -2.02 -15.02
N ASP A 510 -36.90 -2.89 -15.96
CA ASP A 510 -37.21 -4.31 -15.88
C ASP A 510 -36.43 -4.94 -14.71
N THR A 511 -37.12 -5.62 -13.79
CA THR A 511 -36.47 -6.32 -12.68
C THR A 511 -35.98 -7.72 -13.07
N THR A 512 -36.34 -8.18 -14.28
CA THR A 512 -35.98 -9.50 -14.81
C THR A 512 -35.58 -9.40 -16.28
N PHE A 513 -34.51 -10.08 -16.69
CA PHE A 513 -34.07 -10.10 -18.09
C PHE A 513 -33.84 -11.53 -18.59
N VAL A 514 -34.45 -11.88 -19.72
CA VAL A 514 -34.18 -13.14 -20.42
C VAL A 514 -33.21 -12.82 -21.56
N ILE A 515 -31.98 -13.34 -21.45
CA ILE A 515 -30.96 -13.18 -22.49
C ILE A 515 -31.39 -13.99 -23.73
N PRO A 516 -31.42 -13.39 -24.95
CA PRO A 516 -31.83 -14.08 -26.17
C PRO A 516 -30.96 -15.30 -26.54
N ASP A 517 -31.59 -16.30 -27.17
CA ASP A 517 -30.89 -17.47 -27.73
C ASP A 517 -29.79 -17.05 -28.72
N GLY A 518 -28.61 -17.65 -28.60
CA GLY A 518 -27.44 -17.35 -29.43
C GLY A 518 -26.44 -16.38 -28.78
N VAL A 519 -26.82 -15.66 -27.73
CA VAL A 519 -25.87 -14.93 -26.87
C VAL A 519 -25.00 -15.94 -26.12
N THR A 520 -23.69 -15.69 -26.09
CA THR A 520 -22.69 -16.55 -25.43
C THR A 520 -22.01 -15.89 -24.24
N ALA A 521 -21.99 -14.55 -24.17
CA ALA A 521 -21.30 -13.79 -23.11
C ALA A 521 -21.89 -12.39 -22.87
N VAL A 522 -21.42 -11.73 -21.81
CA VAL A 522 -21.63 -10.30 -21.49
C VAL A 522 -20.25 -9.62 -21.47
N SER A 523 -20.14 -8.36 -21.90
CA SER A 523 -18.90 -7.58 -21.79
C SER A 523 -18.61 -7.17 -20.33
N GLY A 524 -17.39 -6.73 -20.01
CA GLY A 524 -17.05 -6.33 -18.63
C GLY A 524 -17.99 -5.29 -18.03
N MET A 525 -18.51 -4.37 -18.85
CA MET A 525 -19.47 -3.33 -18.45
C MET A 525 -20.91 -3.62 -18.88
N GLY A 526 -21.19 -4.77 -19.48
CA GLY A 526 -22.44 -5.03 -20.21
C GLY A 526 -23.70 -5.09 -19.36
N LEU A 527 -23.57 -5.25 -18.04
CA LEU A 527 -24.65 -5.18 -17.06
C LEU A 527 -24.28 -4.27 -15.86
N TYR A 528 -23.27 -3.42 -16.02
CA TYR A 528 -22.75 -2.59 -14.93
C TYR A 528 -23.82 -1.63 -14.39
N SER A 529 -24.00 -1.60 -13.07
CA SER A 529 -25.05 -0.86 -12.35
C SER A 529 -26.50 -1.21 -12.75
N ALA A 530 -26.75 -2.28 -13.52
CA ALA A 530 -28.10 -2.66 -13.93
C ALA A 530 -29.00 -3.01 -12.73
N CYS A 531 -30.22 -2.48 -12.71
CA CYS A 531 -31.19 -2.66 -11.62
C CYS A 531 -31.88 -4.04 -11.58
N LEU A 532 -31.35 -5.03 -12.30
CA LEU A 532 -31.91 -6.37 -12.44
C LEU A 532 -31.87 -7.16 -11.12
N THR A 533 -32.98 -7.81 -10.79
CA THR A 533 -33.09 -8.76 -9.68
C THR A 533 -32.96 -10.21 -10.12
N SER A 534 -33.31 -10.52 -11.37
CA SER A 534 -33.08 -11.85 -11.94
C SER A 534 -32.69 -11.81 -13.41
N ILE A 535 -31.83 -12.74 -13.82
CA ILE A 535 -31.46 -12.97 -15.22
C ILE A 535 -31.78 -14.43 -15.56
N THR A 536 -32.23 -14.70 -16.79
CA THR A 536 -32.33 -16.05 -17.35
C THR A 536 -31.41 -16.14 -18.56
N VAL A 537 -30.54 -17.14 -18.61
CA VAL A 537 -29.55 -17.34 -19.67
C VAL A 537 -29.90 -18.52 -20.59
N PRO A 538 -29.55 -18.45 -21.89
CA PRO A 538 -29.82 -19.52 -22.86
C PRO A 538 -28.82 -20.70 -22.74
N ASP A 539 -29.12 -21.80 -23.41
CA ASP A 539 -28.21 -22.96 -23.53
C ASP A 539 -26.90 -22.63 -24.28
N SER A 540 -26.87 -21.53 -25.04
CA SER A 540 -25.68 -21.04 -25.74
C SER A 540 -24.71 -20.26 -24.85
N PHE A 541 -25.05 -19.98 -23.60
CA PHE A 541 -24.29 -19.09 -22.73
C PHE A 541 -23.07 -19.81 -22.13
N THR A 542 -21.86 -19.32 -22.46
CA THR A 542 -20.58 -19.96 -22.09
C THR A 542 -19.70 -19.11 -21.17
N SER A 543 -20.02 -17.84 -20.93
CA SER A 543 -19.29 -16.97 -19.99
C SER A 543 -20.23 -16.08 -19.16
N PRO A 544 -20.73 -16.58 -18.01
CA PRO A 544 -21.56 -15.83 -17.08
C PRO A 544 -20.76 -14.80 -16.25
N ARG A 545 -20.54 -13.61 -16.83
CA ARG A 545 -19.95 -12.46 -16.14
C ARG A 545 -21.01 -11.39 -15.88
N PHE A 546 -21.35 -11.18 -14.61
CA PHE A 546 -22.41 -10.28 -14.14
C PHE A 546 -21.85 -9.18 -13.20
N TYR A 547 -20.79 -8.50 -13.65
CA TYR A 547 -20.10 -7.50 -12.82
C TYR A 547 -21.03 -6.37 -12.37
N TYR A 548 -20.93 -6.01 -11.08
CA TYR A 548 -21.60 -4.85 -10.47
C TYR A 548 -23.11 -4.72 -10.81
N CYS A 549 -23.86 -5.83 -10.77
CA CYS A 549 -25.33 -5.81 -10.75
C CYS A 549 -25.82 -5.75 -9.29
N PRO A 550 -26.05 -4.56 -8.68
CA PRO A 550 -26.15 -4.43 -7.23
C PRO A 550 -27.36 -5.13 -6.59
N ASN A 551 -28.41 -5.39 -7.38
CA ASN A 551 -29.69 -5.94 -6.93
C ASN A 551 -29.92 -7.40 -7.38
N LEU A 552 -28.99 -8.01 -8.11
CA LEU A 552 -29.19 -9.33 -8.72
C LEU A 552 -29.22 -10.40 -7.63
N VAL A 553 -30.29 -11.18 -7.56
CA VAL A 553 -30.52 -12.25 -6.56
C VAL A 553 -30.74 -13.63 -7.18
N ALA A 554 -30.95 -13.72 -8.50
CA ALA A 554 -31.19 -15.01 -9.15
C ALA A 554 -30.75 -15.05 -10.62
N VAL A 555 -29.76 -15.88 -10.94
CA VAL A 555 -29.44 -16.30 -12.31
C VAL A 555 -30.06 -17.67 -12.57
N ASN A 556 -30.90 -17.76 -13.59
CA ASN A 556 -31.60 -18.94 -14.03
C ASN A 556 -31.12 -19.37 -15.42
N GLY A 557 -31.41 -20.61 -15.80
CA GLY A 557 -31.17 -21.11 -17.15
C GLY A 557 -31.86 -22.46 -17.34
N ASN A 558 -31.75 -23.02 -18.53
CA ASN A 558 -32.37 -24.30 -18.86
C ASN A 558 -31.46 -25.47 -18.43
N ALA A 559 -32.08 -26.58 -18.02
CA ALA A 559 -31.39 -27.78 -17.53
C ALA A 559 -30.62 -28.56 -18.62
N THR A 560 -30.70 -28.11 -19.88
CA THR A 560 -29.92 -28.66 -21.00
C THR A 560 -28.68 -27.84 -21.34
N ASN A 561 -28.36 -26.77 -20.61
CA ASN A 561 -27.10 -26.06 -20.81
C ASN A 561 -25.92 -27.01 -20.51
N PRO A 562 -24.97 -27.18 -21.45
CA PRO A 562 -23.93 -28.20 -21.34
C PRO A 562 -22.83 -27.85 -20.33
N THR A 563 -22.70 -26.58 -19.95
CA THR A 563 -21.59 -26.07 -19.12
C THR A 563 -22.06 -25.68 -17.73
N TYR A 564 -23.29 -25.15 -17.61
CA TYR A 564 -23.83 -24.62 -16.37
C TYR A 564 -25.18 -25.23 -15.98
N SER A 565 -25.38 -25.37 -14.68
CA SER A 565 -26.66 -25.69 -14.05
C SER A 565 -27.05 -24.57 -13.09
N PHE A 566 -28.35 -24.44 -12.81
CA PHE A 566 -28.91 -23.27 -12.11
C PHE A 566 -29.83 -23.76 -11.00
N ALA A 567 -29.55 -23.35 -9.76
CA ALA A 567 -30.31 -23.72 -8.57
C ALA A 567 -30.21 -22.59 -7.53
N ASP A 568 -31.26 -22.40 -6.73
CA ASP A 568 -31.27 -21.44 -5.61
C ASP A 568 -30.86 -19.99 -5.97
N GLY A 569 -30.95 -19.61 -7.25
CA GLY A 569 -30.52 -18.32 -7.79
C GLY A 569 -29.03 -18.22 -8.19
N CYS A 570 -28.25 -19.27 -7.96
CA CYS A 570 -26.82 -19.35 -8.26
C CYS A 570 -26.53 -20.15 -9.53
N VAL A 571 -25.36 -19.91 -10.13
CA VAL A 571 -24.82 -20.66 -11.26
C VAL A 571 -23.80 -21.68 -10.76
N TYR A 572 -23.86 -22.91 -11.26
CA TYR A 572 -22.94 -24.00 -10.95
C TYR A 572 -22.40 -24.62 -12.24
N LEU A 573 -21.21 -25.21 -12.22
CA LEU A 573 -20.64 -25.98 -13.34
C LEU A 573 -21.32 -27.36 -13.43
N THR A 574 -21.85 -27.72 -14.59
CA THR A 574 -22.59 -28.99 -14.80
C THR A 574 -21.72 -30.23 -14.61
N GLU A 575 -20.43 -30.18 -14.97
CA GLU A 575 -19.52 -31.33 -14.85
C GLU A 575 -19.13 -31.68 -13.40
N THR A 576 -19.16 -30.69 -12.49
CA THR A 576 -18.63 -30.83 -11.13
C THR A 576 -19.63 -30.53 -10.02
N GLY A 577 -20.73 -29.84 -10.31
CA GLY A 577 -21.67 -29.31 -9.31
C GLY A 577 -21.11 -28.13 -8.49
N ASN A 578 -19.93 -27.62 -8.85
CA ASN A 578 -19.26 -26.54 -8.13
C ASN A 578 -19.85 -25.17 -8.48
N ILE A 579 -19.86 -24.26 -7.52
CA ILE A 579 -20.41 -22.92 -7.71
C ILE A 579 -19.51 -22.12 -8.68
N TYR A 580 -20.15 -21.37 -9.57
CA TYR A 580 -19.51 -20.54 -10.60
C TYR A 580 -19.83 -19.04 -10.46
N HIS A 581 -21.05 -18.72 -10.01
CA HIS A 581 -21.45 -17.34 -9.72
C HIS A 581 -22.62 -17.28 -8.73
N ILE A 582 -22.40 -16.59 -7.60
CA ILE A 582 -23.41 -16.15 -6.64
C ILE A 582 -23.69 -14.65 -6.88
N PRO A 583 -24.96 -14.27 -7.16
CA PRO A 583 -25.33 -12.87 -7.34
C PRO A 583 -25.14 -11.99 -6.10
N VAL A 584 -24.63 -10.77 -6.33
CA VAL A 584 -24.25 -9.78 -5.30
C VAL A 584 -25.41 -9.35 -4.37
N GLY A 585 -26.66 -9.48 -4.81
CA GLY A 585 -27.84 -9.17 -4.00
C GLY A 585 -28.26 -10.28 -3.02
N ILE A 586 -27.70 -11.49 -3.11
CA ILE A 586 -28.05 -12.59 -2.19
C ILE A 586 -27.52 -12.26 -0.79
N THR A 587 -28.43 -12.06 0.16
CA THR A 587 -28.09 -11.73 1.56
C THR A 587 -27.98 -12.94 2.48
N SER A 588 -28.50 -14.10 2.07
CA SER A 588 -28.42 -15.35 2.83
C SER A 588 -28.29 -16.53 1.88
N TYR A 589 -27.32 -17.42 2.10
CA TYR A 589 -27.09 -18.58 1.23
C TYR A 589 -26.79 -19.87 2.01
N THR A 590 -27.39 -20.98 1.61
CA THR A 590 -27.09 -22.31 2.16
C THR A 590 -26.31 -23.11 1.12
N VAL A 591 -25.06 -23.45 1.41
CA VAL A 591 -24.18 -24.22 0.54
C VAL A 591 -24.61 -25.69 0.54
N PRO A 592 -25.07 -26.26 -0.59
CA PRO A 592 -25.47 -27.66 -0.67
C PRO A 592 -24.27 -28.60 -0.47
N SER A 593 -24.52 -29.78 0.11
CA SER A 593 -23.46 -30.76 0.39
C SER A 593 -22.79 -31.37 -0.85
N THR A 594 -23.33 -31.11 -2.04
CA THR A 594 -22.77 -31.50 -3.33
C THR A 594 -21.70 -30.54 -3.87
N VAL A 595 -21.58 -29.33 -3.32
CA VAL A 595 -20.59 -28.35 -3.76
C VAL A 595 -19.23 -28.69 -3.15
N THR A 596 -18.21 -28.83 -4.00
CA THR A 596 -16.85 -29.22 -3.58
C THR A 596 -15.78 -28.14 -3.80
N ALA A 597 -16.07 -27.12 -4.62
CA ALA A 597 -15.26 -25.92 -4.79
C ALA A 597 -16.11 -24.73 -5.29
N PHE A 598 -15.48 -23.54 -5.32
CA PHE A 598 -15.96 -22.31 -5.97
C PHE A 598 -15.11 -21.98 -7.21
N ASN A 599 -15.54 -21.03 -8.02
CA ASN A 599 -14.77 -20.53 -9.16
C ASN A 599 -13.71 -19.48 -8.74
N GLY A 600 -12.59 -19.44 -9.46
CA GLY A 600 -11.42 -18.63 -9.15
C GLY A 600 -11.48 -17.16 -9.55
N GLU A 601 -12.68 -16.58 -9.65
CA GLU A 601 -12.89 -15.13 -9.80
C GLU A 601 -14.04 -14.66 -8.90
N GLU A 602 -14.50 -15.51 -7.96
CA GLU A 602 -15.78 -15.37 -7.29
C GLU A 602 -15.62 -14.84 -5.86
N ILE A 603 -16.21 -13.67 -5.58
CA ILE A 603 -16.18 -13.03 -4.27
C ILE A 603 -17.44 -13.40 -3.48
N ILE A 604 -17.27 -13.93 -2.28
CA ILE A 604 -18.35 -14.35 -1.39
C ILE A 604 -18.31 -13.50 -0.13
N GLY A 605 -19.47 -13.05 0.34
CA GLY A 605 -19.58 -12.30 1.61
C GLY A 605 -19.68 -10.78 1.48
N GLU A 606 -19.36 -10.18 0.33
CA GLU A 606 -19.31 -8.70 0.15
C GLU A 606 -20.58 -7.98 0.62
N LYS A 607 -21.76 -8.59 0.42
CA LYS A 607 -23.08 -8.08 0.87
C LYS A 607 -23.96 -9.12 1.59
N MET A 608 -23.39 -10.26 1.96
CA MET A 608 -24.14 -11.30 2.69
C MET A 608 -24.26 -10.93 4.18
N ALA A 609 -25.31 -11.47 4.80
CA ALA A 609 -25.58 -11.43 6.24
C ALA A 609 -25.62 -12.84 6.87
N GLU A 610 -25.93 -13.90 6.12
CA GLU A 610 -25.82 -15.30 6.58
C GLU A 610 -25.24 -16.23 5.50
N VAL A 611 -24.26 -17.08 5.84
CA VAL A 611 -23.88 -18.25 5.03
C VAL A 611 -23.94 -19.52 5.87
N ARG A 612 -24.61 -20.56 5.37
CA ARG A 612 -24.81 -21.84 6.05
C ARG A 612 -24.18 -22.99 5.29
N PHE A 613 -23.38 -23.81 5.96
CA PHE A 613 -22.85 -25.07 5.45
C PHE A 613 -23.55 -26.23 6.15
N VAL A 614 -24.29 -27.05 5.39
CA VAL A 614 -25.09 -28.15 5.94
C VAL A 614 -24.26 -29.40 6.26
N SER A 615 -24.80 -30.25 7.12
CA SER A 615 -24.17 -31.53 7.46
C SER A 615 -23.80 -32.35 6.22
N GLY A 616 -22.55 -32.81 6.15
CA GLY A 616 -22.01 -33.59 5.02
C GLY A 616 -21.41 -32.76 3.87
N THR A 617 -21.50 -31.43 3.88
CA THR A 617 -20.77 -30.58 2.92
C THR A 617 -19.27 -30.83 3.04
N THR A 618 -18.58 -31.07 1.92
CA THR A 618 -17.12 -31.28 1.88
C THR A 618 -16.53 -30.37 0.80
N LEU A 619 -15.96 -29.24 1.22
CA LEU A 619 -15.69 -28.08 0.37
C LEU A 619 -14.24 -27.62 0.52
N ASN A 620 -13.59 -27.32 -0.61
CA ASN A 620 -12.26 -26.72 -0.65
C ASN A 620 -12.30 -25.38 -1.39
N VAL A 621 -12.05 -24.28 -0.69
CA VAL A 621 -12.07 -22.91 -1.26
C VAL A 621 -10.68 -22.55 -1.75
N SER A 622 -10.45 -22.47 -3.06
CA SER A 622 -9.13 -22.17 -3.63
C SER A 622 -8.73 -20.70 -3.44
N MET A 623 -7.41 -20.41 -3.51
CA MET A 623 -6.78 -19.07 -3.35
C MET A 623 -7.33 -17.94 -4.25
N THR A 624 -8.20 -18.27 -5.19
CA THR A 624 -8.70 -17.39 -6.24
C THR A 624 -10.18 -17.03 -6.08
N GLY A 625 -10.91 -17.70 -5.17
CA GLY A 625 -12.24 -17.28 -4.73
C GLY A 625 -12.13 -16.53 -3.40
N PHE A 626 -12.29 -15.21 -3.41
CA PHE A 626 -12.12 -14.37 -2.23
C PHE A 626 -13.33 -14.49 -1.29
N PHE A 627 -13.14 -15.01 -0.08
CA PHE A 627 -14.21 -15.13 0.92
C PHE A 627 -14.11 -13.98 1.94
N LEU A 628 -14.78 -12.87 1.64
CA LEU A 628 -14.72 -11.63 2.40
C LEU A 628 -15.70 -11.65 3.59
N ILE A 629 -15.26 -12.18 4.74
CA ILE A 629 -16.08 -12.20 5.97
C ILE A 629 -16.02 -10.86 6.69
N ARG A 630 -17.13 -10.12 6.61
CA ARG A 630 -17.36 -8.87 7.35
C ARG A 630 -17.85 -9.15 8.77
N SER A 631 -17.75 -8.17 9.66
CA SER A 631 -18.22 -8.28 11.05
C SER A 631 -19.75 -8.37 11.22
N ASP A 632 -20.52 -8.24 10.14
CA ASP A 632 -21.97 -8.38 10.08
C ASP A 632 -22.44 -9.65 9.34
N LEU A 633 -21.52 -10.55 8.96
CA LEU A 633 -21.80 -11.84 8.34
C LEU A 633 -21.82 -12.96 9.39
N THR A 634 -22.98 -13.57 9.61
CA THR A 634 -23.14 -14.82 10.37
C THR A 634 -22.72 -16.02 9.49
N LEU A 635 -21.87 -16.90 10.02
CA LEU A 635 -21.42 -18.12 9.34
C LEU A 635 -21.76 -19.36 10.16
N ILE A 636 -22.64 -20.20 9.63
CA ILE A 636 -23.20 -21.36 10.34
C ILE A 636 -22.65 -22.64 9.73
N ILE A 637 -21.84 -23.37 10.50
CA ILE A 637 -21.32 -24.69 10.12
C ILE A 637 -22.11 -25.74 10.91
N GLU A 638 -22.90 -26.57 10.21
CA GLU A 638 -23.62 -27.68 10.84
C GLU A 638 -22.70 -28.88 11.12
N ASP A 639 -23.01 -29.63 12.19
CA ASP A 639 -22.22 -30.79 12.61
C ASP A 639 -22.07 -31.82 11.48
N GLY A 640 -20.82 -32.24 11.24
CA GLY A 640 -20.43 -33.10 10.12
C GLY A 640 -20.19 -32.41 8.77
N ALA A 641 -20.20 -31.07 8.69
CA ALA A 641 -19.64 -30.35 7.54
C ALA A 641 -18.10 -30.25 7.66
N ASN A 642 -17.38 -30.46 6.56
CA ASN A 642 -15.92 -30.39 6.46
C ASN A 642 -15.53 -29.31 5.44
N ILE A 643 -15.23 -28.10 5.91
CA ILE A 643 -14.86 -26.97 5.07
C ILE A 643 -13.37 -26.67 5.24
N THR A 644 -12.62 -26.73 4.13
CA THR A 644 -11.23 -26.30 4.06
C THR A 644 -11.18 -25.01 3.25
N PHE A 645 -10.63 -23.96 3.84
CA PHE A 645 -10.31 -22.74 3.11
C PHE A 645 -8.83 -22.74 2.69
N GLY A 646 -8.51 -22.23 1.50
CA GLY A 646 -7.15 -21.91 1.06
C GLY A 646 -6.65 -20.64 1.74
N GLN A 647 -5.40 -20.22 1.48
CA GLN A 647 -4.71 -19.16 2.23
C GLN A 647 -5.62 -17.98 2.62
N TYR A 648 -6.37 -17.41 1.68
CA TYR A 648 -7.08 -16.14 1.82
C TYR A 648 -8.53 -16.23 2.39
N ALA A 649 -8.73 -16.76 3.61
CA ALA A 649 -10.03 -16.71 4.30
C ALA A 649 -10.01 -16.19 5.75
N ILE A 650 -10.97 -15.31 6.04
CA ILE A 650 -11.23 -14.67 7.34
C ILE A 650 -12.42 -15.37 8.02
N VAL A 651 -12.47 -15.52 9.36
CA VAL A 651 -13.57 -16.19 10.07
C VAL A 651 -13.94 -15.49 11.39
N PHE A 652 -15.23 -15.31 11.68
CA PHE A 652 -15.74 -14.81 12.96
C PHE A 652 -17.13 -15.37 13.30
N GLU A 653 -17.41 -15.73 14.57
CA GLU A 653 -18.73 -15.53 15.18
C GLU A 653 -18.72 -15.56 16.74
N SER A 654 -19.81 -15.06 17.32
CA SER A 654 -20.28 -15.28 18.70
C SER A 654 -21.83 -15.23 18.65
N ALA A 655 -22.62 -15.84 19.54
CA ALA A 655 -22.35 -16.37 20.87
C ALA A 655 -23.22 -17.61 21.15
N GLU A 656 -22.96 -18.29 22.28
CA GLU A 656 -23.66 -19.51 22.75
C GLU A 656 -23.43 -20.80 21.94
N GLY A 657 -22.26 -21.44 22.14
CA GLY A 657 -22.29 -22.87 22.48
C GLY A 657 -21.73 -23.92 21.51
N ALA A 658 -20.92 -23.57 20.52
CA ALA A 658 -19.94 -24.48 19.90
C ALA A 658 -18.72 -23.68 19.43
N THR A 659 -17.50 -24.14 19.72
CA THR A 659 -16.33 -23.26 19.69
C THR A 659 -15.66 -23.16 18.31
N LEU A 660 -15.85 -22.02 17.65
CA LEU A 660 -14.85 -21.42 16.77
C LEU A 660 -14.86 -19.91 17.05
N MET A 661 -13.70 -19.31 17.35
CA MET A 661 -13.60 -17.89 17.66
C MET A 661 -12.29 -17.34 17.13
N ALA A 662 -12.36 -16.25 16.36
CA ALA A 662 -11.26 -15.34 16.14
C ALA A 662 -11.62 -13.97 16.74
N VAL A 663 -10.61 -13.23 17.18
CA VAL A 663 -10.71 -11.79 17.48
C VAL A 663 -9.42 -11.17 16.95
N VAL A 664 -9.54 -10.26 15.99
CA VAL A 664 -8.40 -9.65 15.29
C VAL A 664 -7.92 -8.38 16.02
N PRO A 665 -6.63 -8.28 16.40
CA PRO A 665 -6.06 -7.02 16.90
C PRO A 665 -5.93 -5.98 15.78
N LYS A 666 -6.04 -4.68 16.12
CA LYS A 666 -5.77 -3.58 15.18
C LYS A 666 -4.34 -3.69 14.63
N GLY A 667 -4.19 -3.78 13.30
CA GLY A 667 -2.91 -4.03 12.61
C GLY A 667 -2.89 -5.27 11.70
N PHE A 668 -4.05 -5.87 11.39
CA PHE A 668 -4.15 -6.99 10.45
C PHE A 668 -4.08 -6.48 9.01
N ALA A 669 -3.15 -7.02 8.22
CA ALA A 669 -2.90 -6.59 6.85
C ALA A 669 -2.93 -7.75 5.85
N PHE A 670 -3.24 -7.31 4.63
CA PHE A 670 -3.90 -7.98 3.51
C PHE A 670 -3.61 -7.13 2.23
N PRO A 671 -3.43 -7.69 1.02
CA PRO A 671 -3.14 -9.09 0.65
C PRO A 671 -1.63 -9.46 0.63
N GLU A 672 -1.08 -10.47 1.31
CA GLU A 672 -1.29 -10.96 2.69
C GLU A 672 -2.63 -11.61 3.11
N ASP A 673 -3.55 -11.91 2.18
CA ASP A 673 -5.02 -11.87 2.46
C ASP A 673 -5.60 -12.99 3.36
N SER A 674 -4.78 -13.78 4.08
CA SER A 674 -5.08 -14.59 5.29
C SER A 674 -4.21 -15.87 5.46
N VAL A 675 -4.52 -16.56 6.56
CA VAL A 675 -4.13 -17.92 6.97
C VAL A 675 -5.39 -18.63 7.52
N VAL A 676 -5.46 -19.96 7.44
CA VAL A 676 -6.63 -20.78 7.82
C VAL A 676 -6.27 -21.85 8.87
N PHE A 677 -7.20 -22.16 9.78
CA PHE A 677 -7.11 -23.36 10.64
C PHE A 677 -8.44 -24.11 10.83
N ILE A 678 -8.30 -25.41 11.15
CA ILE A 678 -9.32 -26.47 11.10
C ILE A 678 -9.45 -27.14 12.48
N GLY A 679 -10.63 -27.70 12.79
CA GLY A 679 -10.75 -28.78 13.77
C GLY A 679 -11.88 -29.75 13.42
N ALA A 680 -11.88 -31.02 13.86
CA ALA A 680 -10.79 -31.81 14.45
C ALA A 680 -11.19 -33.30 14.49
N ASN A 681 -10.22 -34.22 14.39
CA ASN A 681 -10.15 -35.41 15.26
C ASN A 681 -8.81 -36.16 15.09
N GLU A 682 -8.23 -36.52 16.22
CA GLU A 682 -6.84 -36.98 16.42
C GLU A 682 -5.75 -35.92 16.16
N THR A 683 -4.69 -35.97 16.98
CA THR A 683 -3.79 -34.85 17.26
C THR A 683 -2.88 -34.51 16.06
N ILE A 684 -3.08 -33.33 15.46
CA ILE A 684 -2.19 -32.79 14.43
C ILE A 684 -1.32 -31.68 15.05
N PHE A 685 0.00 -31.87 14.99
CA PHE A 685 1.02 -30.87 15.32
C PHE A 685 0.94 -29.68 14.34
N PRO A 686 1.46 -28.48 14.67
CA PRO A 686 1.14 -27.25 13.95
C PRO A 686 1.46 -27.35 12.45
N ALA A 687 0.48 -26.99 11.62
CA ALA A 687 0.66 -26.88 10.18
C ALA A 687 1.31 -25.53 9.84
N THR A 688 2.45 -25.59 9.14
CA THR A 688 3.23 -24.41 8.75
C THR A 688 2.67 -23.77 7.48
N ILE A 689 2.53 -22.44 7.48
CA ILE A 689 2.28 -21.66 6.26
C ILE A 689 3.64 -21.25 5.67
N LYS A 690 3.86 -21.51 4.37
CA LYS A 690 5.02 -20.96 3.65
C LYS A 690 4.66 -19.66 2.94
N TYR A 691 5.55 -18.69 3.07
CA TYR A 691 5.52 -17.37 2.45
C TYR A 691 6.41 -17.36 1.18
N ILE A 692 6.19 -16.41 0.26
CA ILE A 692 7.32 -15.90 -0.54
C ILE A 692 8.06 -14.94 0.38
N ASP A 693 9.36 -15.13 0.51
CA ASP A 693 10.03 -14.85 1.76
C ASP A 693 10.29 -13.35 1.99
N SER A 694 9.66 -12.80 3.04
CA SER A 694 9.92 -11.45 3.55
C SER A 694 11.34 -11.29 4.10
N SER A 695 12.11 -12.38 4.24
CA SER A 695 13.54 -12.34 4.55
C SER A 695 14.41 -11.72 3.44
N LEU A 696 13.86 -11.56 2.24
CA LEU A 696 14.55 -10.99 1.07
C LEU A 696 14.50 -9.46 0.96
N GLU A 697 13.69 -8.76 1.76
CA GLU A 697 13.75 -7.30 1.82
C GLU A 697 14.97 -6.84 2.65
N PRO A 698 15.76 -5.85 2.18
CA PRO A 698 16.92 -5.38 2.94
C PRO A 698 16.57 -4.80 4.31
N SER A 699 17.01 -5.44 5.38
CA SER A 699 17.06 -4.87 6.73
C SER A 699 18.50 -4.42 7.04
N GLU A 700 18.69 -3.15 7.41
CA GLU A 700 20.02 -2.57 7.72
C GLU A 700 21.11 -2.75 6.63
N GLY A 701 20.73 -2.83 5.34
CA GLY A 701 21.67 -3.14 4.25
C GLY A 701 22.07 -4.63 4.20
N LYS A 702 21.20 -5.50 4.70
CA LYS A 702 21.39 -6.95 4.73
C LYS A 702 20.11 -7.71 4.38
N ILE A 703 20.26 -8.79 3.62
CA ILE A 703 19.25 -9.78 3.32
C ILE A 703 19.68 -11.10 3.98
N ASP A 704 18.79 -11.79 4.69
CA ASP A 704 19.10 -12.98 5.49
C ASP A 704 18.16 -14.14 5.12
N VAL A 705 18.62 -15.08 4.30
CA VAL A 705 17.83 -16.24 3.87
C VAL A 705 18.11 -17.44 4.78
N GLU A 706 17.09 -18.04 5.39
CA GLU A 706 17.25 -19.24 6.22
C GLU A 706 16.67 -20.50 5.56
N SER A 707 17.45 -21.58 5.56
CA SER A 707 17.10 -22.87 4.97
C SER A 707 17.34 -24.04 5.93
N ASP A 708 16.30 -24.85 6.14
CA ASP A 708 16.36 -26.11 6.87
C ASP A 708 17.04 -27.25 6.06
N THR A 709 17.49 -26.98 4.84
CA THR A 709 18.18 -27.94 3.94
C THR A 709 19.65 -27.59 3.70
N ASP A 710 20.43 -28.51 3.12
CA ASP A 710 21.85 -28.30 2.72
C ASP A 710 22.00 -27.59 1.36
N SER A 711 20.88 -27.11 0.82
CA SER A 711 20.77 -26.27 -0.36
C SER A 711 19.56 -25.32 -0.22
N GLU A 712 19.59 -24.19 -0.92
CA GLU A 712 18.50 -23.20 -0.96
C GLU A 712 18.30 -22.66 -2.39
N GLU A 713 17.05 -22.49 -2.84
CA GLU A 713 16.74 -22.07 -4.21
C GLU A 713 16.17 -20.65 -4.26
N LEU A 714 16.94 -19.71 -4.80
CA LEU A 714 16.42 -18.39 -5.11
C LEU A 714 15.75 -18.40 -6.49
N SER A 715 14.50 -17.93 -6.53
CA SER A 715 13.73 -17.81 -7.77
C SER A 715 14.34 -16.75 -8.72
N ALA A 716 13.95 -16.78 -9.99
CA ALA A 716 14.40 -15.78 -10.96
C ALA A 716 14.00 -14.35 -10.55
N ASP A 717 12.80 -14.19 -10.00
CA ASP A 717 12.25 -12.91 -9.56
C ASP A 717 12.92 -12.46 -8.25
N SER A 718 13.20 -13.39 -7.32
CA SER A 718 14.00 -13.14 -6.12
C SER A 718 15.39 -12.60 -6.50
N ILE A 719 16.10 -13.26 -7.42
CA ILE A 719 17.43 -12.81 -7.84
C ILE A 719 17.38 -11.47 -8.58
N ALA A 720 16.33 -11.21 -9.37
CA ALA A 720 16.13 -9.90 -10.00
C ALA A 720 15.95 -8.79 -8.95
N PHE A 721 15.08 -9.00 -7.96
CA PHE A 721 14.81 -8.07 -6.86
C PHE A 721 16.06 -7.80 -6.02
N ILE A 722 16.74 -8.85 -5.53
CA ILE A 722 17.96 -8.73 -4.71
C ILE A 722 19.06 -7.94 -5.46
N LYS A 723 19.13 -8.09 -6.79
CA LYS A 723 20.07 -7.34 -7.63
C LYS A 723 19.67 -5.88 -7.84
N GLU A 724 18.38 -5.59 -7.97
CA GLU A 724 17.87 -4.22 -8.02
C GLU A 724 18.18 -3.49 -6.71
N GLN A 725 17.88 -4.12 -5.57
CA GLN A 725 18.25 -3.62 -4.24
C GLN A 725 19.76 -3.42 -4.07
N ALA A 726 20.59 -4.29 -4.67
CA ALA A 726 22.04 -4.10 -4.65
C ALA A 726 22.50 -2.88 -5.47
N GLU A 727 21.79 -2.49 -6.54
CA GLU A 727 22.09 -1.24 -7.28
C GLU A 727 21.71 0.00 -6.48
N GLU A 728 20.73 -0.09 -5.59
CA GLU A 728 20.28 1.00 -4.72
C GLU A 728 21.15 1.17 -3.46
N ASP A 729 21.50 0.08 -2.75
CA ASP A 729 22.47 0.11 -1.64
C ASP A 729 23.80 -0.55 -2.02
N PRO A 730 24.90 0.21 -2.19
CA PRO A 730 26.23 -0.33 -2.51
C PRO A 730 26.88 -1.15 -1.38
N ASN A 731 26.31 -1.14 -0.17
CA ASN A 731 26.80 -1.93 0.97
C ASN A 731 26.02 -3.25 1.17
N LEU A 732 24.96 -3.49 0.39
CA LEU A 732 24.06 -4.64 0.57
C LEU A 732 24.81 -5.96 0.64
N VAL A 733 24.55 -6.75 1.69
CA VAL A 733 25.05 -8.13 1.84
C VAL A 733 23.87 -9.10 1.86
N MET A 734 24.02 -10.26 1.21
CA MET A 734 23.04 -11.35 1.26
C MET A 734 23.66 -12.53 1.98
N ASP A 735 23.17 -12.85 3.17
CA ASP A 735 23.53 -14.05 3.92
C ASP A 735 22.51 -15.15 3.64
N ILE A 736 22.99 -16.38 3.48
CA ILE A 736 22.18 -17.59 3.34
C ILE A 736 22.66 -18.59 4.39
N THR A 737 21.80 -18.92 5.35
CA THR A 737 22.04 -19.94 6.37
C THR A 737 21.42 -21.25 5.92
N LEU A 738 22.23 -22.31 5.90
CA LEU A 738 21.84 -23.66 5.51
C LEU A 738 21.91 -24.62 6.71
N SER A 739 21.28 -25.78 6.56
CA SER A 739 21.25 -26.83 7.59
C SER A 739 22.64 -27.26 8.08
N GLY A 740 22.70 -27.81 9.30
CA GLY A 740 23.97 -28.13 9.95
C GLY A 740 24.79 -26.91 10.40
N GLY A 741 24.24 -25.69 10.25
CA GLY A 741 24.89 -24.44 10.62
C GLY A 741 25.95 -23.99 9.62
N ILE A 742 25.80 -24.37 8.36
CA ILE A 742 26.55 -23.80 7.23
C ILE A 742 26.01 -22.39 6.95
N THR A 743 26.85 -21.42 6.60
CA THR A 743 26.39 -20.11 6.11
C THR A 743 27.18 -19.65 4.88
N ALA A 744 26.57 -18.82 4.05
CA ALA A 744 27.16 -18.23 2.86
C ALA A 744 26.75 -16.75 2.74
N SER A 745 27.72 -15.83 2.88
CA SER A 745 27.52 -14.38 2.87
C SER A 745 28.08 -13.78 1.59
N PHE A 746 27.26 -13.14 0.77
CA PHE A 746 27.62 -12.57 -0.53
C PHE A 746 27.66 -11.05 -0.44
N ASP A 747 28.79 -10.43 -0.78
CA ASP A 747 28.88 -8.97 -0.83
C ASP A 747 28.12 -8.37 -2.02
N ASN A 748 27.84 -7.06 -1.97
CA ASN A 748 27.11 -6.31 -3.01
C ASN A 748 27.60 -6.59 -4.44
N LYS A 749 28.92 -6.71 -4.62
CA LYS A 749 29.52 -6.98 -5.94
C LYS A 749 29.26 -8.42 -6.38
N ALA A 750 29.30 -9.38 -5.46
CA ALA A 750 28.94 -10.76 -5.73
C ALA A 750 27.45 -10.89 -6.09
N ILE A 751 26.56 -10.21 -5.38
CA ILE A 751 25.12 -10.14 -5.68
C ILE A 751 24.89 -9.63 -7.11
N LYS A 752 25.46 -8.49 -7.49
CA LYS A 752 25.30 -7.92 -8.85
C LYS A 752 25.79 -8.85 -9.95
N SER A 753 26.80 -9.68 -9.67
CA SER A 753 27.36 -10.63 -10.62
C SER A 753 26.50 -11.88 -10.89
N LEU A 754 25.46 -12.14 -10.07
CA LEU A 754 24.59 -13.32 -10.22
C LEU A 754 23.82 -13.31 -11.56
N GLY A 755 23.62 -14.50 -12.14
CA GLY A 755 22.78 -14.70 -13.34
C GLY A 755 21.31 -14.28 -13.16
N SER A 756 20.59 -14.06 -14.25
CA SER A 756 19.20 -13.54 -14.25
C SER A 756 18.11 -14.63 -14.29
N GLY A 757 18.37 -15.79 -13.70
CA GLY A 757 17.44 -16.92 -13.67
C GLY A 757 17.63 -17.71 -12.38
N ALA A 758 16.61 -18.49 -12.00
CA ALA A 758 16.58 -19.23 -10.74
C ALA A 758 17.87 -20.04 -10.52
N ALA A 759 18.38 -20.00 -9.29
CA ALA A 759 19.66 -20.60 -8.93
C ALA A 759 19.60 -21.19 -7.52
N THR A 760 20.00 -22.47 -7.42
CA THR A 760 20.13 -23.17 -6.14
C THR A 760 21.56 -23.02 -5.62
N LEU A 761 21.72 -22.47 -4.41
CA LEU A 761 22.97 -22.55 -3.65
C LEU A 761 23.04 -23.94 -3.04
N THR A 762 24.16 -24.64 -3.23
CA THR A 762 24.41 -25.97 -2.65
C THR A 762 25.80 -25.99 -2.02
N VAL A 763 25.89 -26.43 -0.76
CA VAL A 763 27.15 -26.58 -0.01
C VAL A 763 27.23 -28.00 0.54
N THR A 764 27.56 -28.96 -0.32
CA THR A 764 27.52 -30.38 0.03
C THR A 764 28.89 -30.88 0.46
N GLN A 765 28.98 -31.52 1.63
CA GLN A 765 30.18 -32.28 2.00
C GLN A 765 30.25 -33.57 1.16
N VAL A 766 31.25 -33.66 0.28
CA VAL A 766 31.44 -34.82 -0.59
C VAL A 766 31.89 -36.02 0.24
N ALA A 767 31.19 -37.15 0.09
CA ALA A 767 31.55 -38.38 0.78
C ALA A 767 32.93 -38.88 0.33
N ALA A 768 33.74 -39.38 1.27
CA ALA A 768 35.10 -39.88 0.97
C ALA A 768 35.11 -41.08 0.00
N THR A 769 33.97 -41.74 -0.24
CA THR A 769 33.81 -42.75 -1.29
C THR A 769 33.83 -42.16 -2.70
N ASP A 770 33.32 -40.93 -2.86
CA ASP A 770 32.87 -40.39 -4.15
C ASP A 770 33.90 -39.40 -4.75
N LEU A 771 34.83 -38.91 -3.93
CA LEU A 771 36.04 -38.23 -4.40
C LEU A 771 36.83 -39.12 -5.38
N ASP A 772 37.54 -38.52 -6.34
CA ASP A 772 38.50 -39.26 -7.15
C ASP A 772 39.76 -39.61 -6.34
N GLN A 773 40.54 -40.59 -6.81
CA GLN A 773 41.71 -41.07 -6.06
C GLN A 773 42.80 -40.00 -5.91
N ALA A 774 42.99 -39.11 -6.88
CA ALA A 774 44.00 -38.06 -6.79
C ALA A 774 43.61 -36.99 -5.75
N VAL A 775 42.32 -36.67 -5.64
CA VAL A 775 41.81 -35.81 -4.57
C VAL A 775 41.93 -36.50 -3.21
N LYS A 776 41.58 -37.80 -3.07
CA LYS A 776 41.76 -38.55 -1.80
C LYS A 776 43.22 -38.58 -1.35
N ASP A 777 44.15 -38.87 -2.27
CA ASP A 777 45.59 -38.92 -1.98
C ASP A 777 46.14 -37.55 -1.55
N LEU A 778 45.51 -36.46 -2.00
CA LEU A 778 45.87 -35.07 -1.68
C LEU A 778 45.27 -34.59 -0.34
N VAL A 779 43.97 -34.81 -0.11
CA VAL A 779 43.24 -34.25 1.04
C VAL A 779 43.26 -35.17 2.26
N GLY A 780 43.48 -36.48 2.07
CA GLY A 780 43.40 -37.48 3.14
C GLY A 780 42.01 -37.55 3.77
N ASP A 781 41.95 -37.58 5.10
CA ASP A 781 40.69 -37.57 5.87
C ASP A 781 40.09 -36.16 6.05
N ASN A 782 40.68 -35.11 5.46
CA ASN A 782 40.11 -33.75 5.55
C ASN A 782 38.78 -33.69 4.77
N PRO A 783 37.72 -33.07 5.34
CA PRO A 783 36.45 -32.90 4.64
C PRO A 783 36.63 -32.07 3.36
N VAL A 784 35.86 -32.46 2.35
CA VAL A 784 35.76 -31.76 1.06
C VAL A 784 34.32 -31.31 0.89
N PHE A 785 34.14 -30.05 0.51
CA PHE A 785 32.86 -29.42 0.23
C PHE A 785 32.82 -29.01 -1.24
N GLU A 786 31.76 -29.39 -1.94
CA GLU A 786 31.45 -28.87 -3.27
C GLU A 786 30.45 -27.71 -3.10
N ILE A 787 30.84 -26.53 -3.59
CA ILE A 787 30.04 -25.30 -3.47
C ILE A 787 29.65 -24.84 -4.87
N SER A 788 28.35 -24.72 -5.12
CA SER A 788 27.79 -24.26 -6.39
C SER A 788 26.58 -23.34 -6.16
N PHE A 789 26.31 -22.42 -7.10
CA PHE A 789 25.15 -21.53 -7.02
C PHE A 789 24.54 -21.36 -8.41
N GLY A 790 23.65 -22.29 -8.77
CA GLY A 790 23.17 -22.44 -10.15
C GLY A 790 24.33 -22.55 -11.15
N ASN A 791 24.27 -21.78 -12.24
CA ASN A 791 25.31 -21.74 -13.27
C ASN A 791 26.45 -20.74 -13.00
N ASN A 792 26.47 -20.07 -11.84
CA ASN A 792 27.52 -19.10 -11.50
C ASN A 792 28.84 -19.83 -11.20
N THR A 793 29.96 -19.33 -11.75
CA THR A 793 31.30 -19.92 -11.54
C THR A 793 32.27 -18.98 -10.83
N ASN A 794 32.00 -17.67 -10.86
CA ASN A 794 32.78 -16.64 -10.17
C ASN A 794 31.94 -15.38 -9.95
N PHE A 795 32.40 -14.52 -9.04
CA PHE A 795 31.71 -13.31 -8.58
C PHE A 795 32.36 -12.01 -9.09
N GLY A 796 33.23 -12.08 -10.11
CA GLY A 796 33.94 -10.93 -10.65
C GLY A 796 34.87 -10.25 -9.64
N GLU A 797 34.56 -9.02 -9.25
CA GLU A 797 35.27 -8.28 -8.19
C GLU A 797 34.71 -8.54 -6.77
N GLY A 798 33.56 -9.20 -6.66
CA GLY A 798 32.92 -9.51 -5.39
C GLY A 798 33.40 -10.82 -4.76
N LYS A 799 32.96 -11.06 -3.53
CA LYS A 799 33.30 -12.24 -2.74
C LYS A 799 32.07 -12.83 -2.05
N ALA A 800 32.14 -14.15 -1.88
CA ALA A 800 31.27 -14.91 -0.99
C ALA A 800 32.10 -15.47 0.18
N THR A 801 31.57 -15.40 1.39
CA THR A 801 32.18 -15.89 2.64
C THR A 801 31.38 -17.08 3.15
N PHE A 802 32.02 -18.25 3.20
CA PHE A 802 31.39 -19.50 3.60
C PHE A 802 31.85 -19.92 4.99
N THR A 803 30.90 -20.29 5.83
CA THR A 803 31.13 -20.94 7.12
C THR A 803 30.68 -22.40 7.02
N VAL A 804 31.55 -23.35 7.31
CA VAL A 804 31.23 -24.79 7.25
C VAL A 804 31.63 -25.53 8.54
N PRO A 805 30.89 -26.56 8.97
CA PRO A 805 31.26 -27.40 10.10
C PRO A 805 32.65 -28.03 9.93
N TYR A 806 33.47 -27.96 10.99
CA TYR A 806 34.78 -28.58 11.01
C TYR A 806 35.14 -29.04 12.43
N VAL A 807 35.48 -30.31 12.59
CA VAL A 807 36.00 -30.83 13.86
C VAL A 807 37.52 -30.77 13.82
N LEU A 808 38.12 -29.84 14.57
CA LEU A 808 39.57 -29.69 14.67
C LEU A 808 40.21 -30.99 15.23
N PRO A 809 41.10 -31.68 14.48
CA PRO A 809 41.71 -32.92 14.94
C PRO A 809 42.55 -32.74 16.21
N GLU A 810 42.56 -33.76 17.06
CA GLU A 810 43.25 -33.71 18.36
C GLU A 810 44.74 -33.37 18.19
N GLY A 811 45.20 -32.31 18.88
CA GLY A 811 46.57 -31.83 18.82
C GLY A 811 46.94 -30.92 17.65
N LYS A 812 45.98 -30.58 16.75
CA LYS A 812 46.16 -29.53 15.73
C LYS A 812 45.78 -28.15 16.29
N SER A 813 46.42 -27.10 15.77
CA SER A 813 46.09 -25.71 16.12
C SER A 813 45.13 -25.10 15.11
N ALA A 814 44.13 -24.36 15.61
CA ALA A 814 43.23 -23.55 14.79
C ALA A 814 43.97 -22.47 13.97
N SER A 815 45.12 -21.97 14.45
CA SER A 815 45.94 -20.98 13.73
C SER A 815 46.52 -21.49 12.41
N ASP A 816 46.68 -22.81 12.30
CA ASP A 816 47.39 -23.45 11.21
C ASP A 816 46.38 -24.04 10.19
N LEU A 817 45.07 -23.91 10.47
CA LEU A 817 43.98 -24.37 9.62
C LEU A 817 43.91 -23.53 8.34
N LYS A 818 43.72 -24.20 7.19
CA LYS A 818 43.55 -23.56 5.89
C LYS A 818 42.39 -24.18 5.13
N VAL A 819 41.91 -23.44 4.15
CA VAL A 819 40.97 -23.95 3.15
C VAL A 819 41.67 -23.98 1.80
N TYR A 820 41.60 -25.11 1.12
CA TYR A 820 42.31 -25.36 -0.13
C TYR A 820 41.30 -25.49 -1.25
N CYS A 821 41.34 -24.60 -2.24
CA CYS A 821 40.59 -24.79 -3.48
C CYS A 821 41.23 -25.95 -4.25
N ILE A 822 40.45 -26.99 -4.53
CA ILE A 822 40.90 -28.18 -5.24
C ILE A 822 40.39 -28.11 -6.68
N LYS A 823 41.31 -28.26 -7.65
CA LYS A 823 40.98 -28.33 -9.07
C LYS A 823 41.91 -29.33 -9.76
N ASP A 824 41.33 -30.19 -10.59
CA ASP A 824 42.06 -31.22 -11.36
C ASP A 824 43.02 -32.08 -10.48
N GLY A 825 42.58 -32.45 -9.28
CA GLY A 825 43.35 -33.26 -8.32
C GLY A 825 44.52 -32.53 -7.65
N LYS A 826 44.51 -31.19 -7.61
CA LYS A 826 45.58 -30.35 -7.03
C LYS A 826 45.03 -29.17 -6.24
N VAL A 827 45.82 -28.66 -5.29
CA VAL A 827 45.58 -27.36 -4.66
C VAL A 827 45.83 -26.27 -5.71
N ALA A 828 44.76 -25.59 -6.12
CA ALA A 828 44.81 -24.44 -7.02
C ALA A 828 45.05 -23.13 -6.27
N GLU A 829 44.50 -23.02 -5.06
CA GLU A 829 44.60 -21.85 -4.18
C GLU A 829 44.57 -22.30 -2.72
N THR A 830 45.26 -21.58 -1.84
CA THR A 830 45.20 -21.76 -0.38
C THR A 830 44.67 -20.47 0.23
N ILE A 831 43.58 -20.59 0.97
CA ILE A 831 42.78 -19.51 1.55
C ILE A 831 42.94 -19.56 3.06
N ASP A 832 43.20 -18.41 3.67
CA ASP A 832 43.20 -18.25 5.12
C ASP A 832 41.76 -18.33 5.65
N CYS A 833 41.57 -19.02 6.78
CA CYS A 833 40.27 -19.17 7.42
C CYS A 833 40.34 -18.84 8.90
N THR A 834 39.20 -18.50 9.49
CA THR A 834 39.01 -18.41 10.94
C THR A 834 38.30 -19.66 11.44
N TYR A 835 38.49 -19.99 12.72
CA TYR A 835 37.87 -21.15 13.35
C TYR A 835 37.28 -20.77 14.70
N ALA A 836 35.97 -20.98 14.84
CA ALA A 836 35.20 -20.72 16.06
C ALA A 836 34.05 -21.74 16.15
N ASP A 837 33.67 -22.13 17.37
CA ASP A 837 32.46 -22.91 17.68
C ASP A 837 32.21 -24.16 16.80
N GLY A 838 33.29 -24.85 16.44
CA GLY A 838 33.21 -26.07 15.62
C GLY A 838 33.01 -25.82 14.11
N LYS A 839 33.29 -24.61 13.64
CA LYS A 839 33.13 -24.20 12.23
C LYS A 839 34.37 -23.47 11.72
N ALA A 840 34.64 -23.60 10.43
CA ALA A 840 35.68 -22.86 9.71
C ALA A 840 35.04 -21.85 8.75
N THR A 841 35.48 -20.60 8.76
CA THR A 841 34.96 -19.52 7.91
C THR A 841 36.03 -18.99 6.96
N PHE A 842 35.73 -18.88 5.67
CA PHE A 842 36.66 -18.43 4.62
C PHE A 842 35.94 -17.66 3.50
N SER A 843 36.64 -16.73 2.84
CA SER A 843 36.08 -15.92 1.74
C SER A 843 36.76 -16.21 0.41
N THR A 844 35.98 -16.28 -0.67
CA THR A 844 36.44 -16.57 -2.03
C THR A 844 35.69 -15.73 -3.08
N GLY A 845 36.33 -15.48 -4.23
CA GLY A 845 35.70 -14.84 -5.39
C GLY A 845 35.15 -15.83 -6.42
N HIS A 846 35.25 -17.15 -6.19
CA HIS A 846 34.84 -18.18 -7.14
C HIS A 846 34.23 -19.42 -6.48
N LEU A 847 33.44 -20.16 -7.26
CA LEU A 847 32.78 -21.39 -6.82
C LEU A 847 33.54 -22.62 -7.33
N SER A 848 33.78 -23.57 -6.45
CA SER A 848 34.67 -24.71 -6.69
C SER A 848 34.51 -25.78 -5.61
N THR A 849 35.31 -26.84 -5.73
CA THR A 849 35.53 -27.83 -4.67
C THR A 849 36.58 -27.31 -3.69
N TYR A 850 36.29 -27.35 -2.39
CA TYR A 850 37.15 -26.86 -1.32
C TYR A 850 37.41 -27.94 -0.28
N SER A 851 38.64 -28.08 0.22
CA SER A 851 38.93 -28.91 1.39
C SER A 851 39.34 -28.06 2.58
N VAL A 852 38.74 -28.33 3.73
CA VAL A 852 39.04 -27.64 5.00
C VAL A 852 39.94 -28.53 5.83
N GLY A 853 41.12 -28.06 6.24
CA GLY A 853 41.99 -28.86 7.09
C GLY A 853 43.47 -28.54 6.96
N PHE A 854 44.27 -29.61 6.90
CA PHE A 854 45.72 -29.55 6.84
C PHE A 854 46.21 -30.41 5.68
N ILE A 855 46.38 -29.79 4.50
CA ILE A 855 47.04 -30.44 3.35
C ILE A 855 48.53 -30.09 3.42
N ASP A 856 49.37 -31.12 3.45
CA ASP A 856 50.83 -30.94 3.39
C ASP A 856 51.23 -30.63 1.94
N THR A 857 51.12 -29.35 1.56
CA THR A 857 51.42 -28.86 0.21
C THR A 857 52.92 -28.84 -0.11
N GLY A 858 53.78 -29.37 0.78
CA GLY A 858 55.15 -29.78 0.49
C GLY A 858 56.01 -28.78 -0.28
N ASN A 859 56.52 -27.74 0.39
CA ASN A 859 57.63 -26.98 -0.18
C ASN A 859 58.85 -27.93 -0.30
N GLY A 860 59.34 -28.12 -1.51
CA GLY A 860 59.93 -29.40 -1.92
C GLY A 860 61.24 -29.85 -1.23
N GLY A 861 61.38 -31.18 -1.11
CA GLY A 861 62.57 -31.89 -0.62
C GLY A 861 62.14 -33.11 0.19
N GLY A 862 62.13 -34.34 -0.32
CA GLY A 862 63.08 -34.94 -1.26
C GLY A 862 63.89 -36.00 -0.52
N THR A 863 63.67 -37.27 -0.87
CA THR A 863 64.37 -38.50 -0.41
C THR A 863 64.18 -38.98 1.04
N GLU A 864 63.49 -40.12 1.13
CA GLU A 864 63.72 -41.32 1.98
C GLU A 864 64.08 -41.22 3.48
N PHE A 865 63.26 -41.94 4.27
CA PHE A 865 63.47 -42.54 5.61
C PHE A 865 64.92 -42.98 5.98
N PRO A 866 65.25 -43.19 7.29
CA PRO A 866 64.53 -42.85 8.54
C PRO A 866 65.40 -42.35 9.74
N ILE A 867 64.69 -41.99 10.84
CA ILE A 867 65.03 -42.30 12.25
C ILE A 867 65.90 -41.33 13.13
N TRP A 868 65.17 -40.54 13.97
CA TRP A 868 65.48 -39.97 15.31
C TRP A 868 66.54 -38.85 15.48
N ILE A 869 66.44 -38.12 16.62
CA ILE A 869 67.16 -36.87 17.09
C ILE A 869 66.36 -35.59 16.71
N VAL A 870 65.75 -34.85 17.65
CA VAL A 870 66.28 -33.98 18.75
C VAL A 870 66.82 -32.63 18.26
N ALA A 871 66.39 -31.54 18.91
CA ALA A 871 66.68 -30.16 18.54
C ALA A 871 68.13 -29.69 18.82
N ALA A 872 68.70 -28.92 17.89
CA ALA A 872 69.85 -28.02 18.08
C ALA A 872 69.84 -26.97 16.94
N ILE A 873 69.68 -25.65 17.16
CA ILE A 873 70.60 -24.65 17.75
C ILE A 873 71.58 -24.03 16.72
N ALA A 874 71.61 -22.68 16.69
CA ALA A 874 72.70 -21.77 16.25
C ALA A 874 73.00 -21.56 14.73
N VAL A 875 73.54 -20.41 14.25
CA VAL A 875 73.48 -18.98 14.66
C VAL A 875 74.16 -18.05 13.60
N VAL A 876 73.69 -16.80 13.45
CA VAL A 876 74.41 -15.56 12.98
C VAL A 876 74.64 -15.21 11.47
N ALA A 877 74.52 -13.89 11.20
CA ALA A 877 74.97 -13.05 10.05
C ALA A 877 74.03 -13.01 8.80
N ILE A 878 73.71 -11.87 8.13
CA ILE A 878 74.22 -10.47 8.09
C ILE A 878 73.04 -9.44 7.98
N ALA A 879 73.32 -8.17 8.34
CA ALA A 879 72.55 -6.89 8.30
C ALA A 879 71.40 -6.67 7.27
N GLY A 880 70.43 -5.77 7.53
CA GLY A 880 70.19 -4.96 8.74
C GLY A 880 69.21 -3.77 8.60
N ILE A 881 69.04 -3.01 9.71
CA ILE A 881 68.31 -1.72 9.89
C ILE A 881 66.76 -1.79 9.76
N GLY A 882 65.94 -1.37 10.74
CA GLY A 882 66.25 -0.98 12.13
C GLY A 882 65.04 -0.53 12.99
N GLY A 883 65.09 -0.83 14.30
CA GLY A 883 64.49 -0.10 15.44
C GLY A 883 62.97 -0.23 15.68
N ALA A 884 62.39 -0.14 16.89
CA ALA A 884 62.88 -0.13 18.28
C ALA A 884 61.63 -0.28 19.23
N VAL A 885 61.66 -0.66 20.53
CA VAL A 885 62.74 -1.05 21.44
C VAL A 885 62.22 -1.93 22.62
N PHE A 886 63.09 -2.80 23.15
CA PHE A 886 63.24 -3.31 24.55
C PHE A 886 62.02 -3.37 25.52
N LEU A 887 61.64 -4.56 26.04
CA LEU A 887 62.21 -5.30 27.21
C LEU A 887 61.94 -4.61 28.58
N LYS A 888 61.67 -5.31 29.71
CA LYS A 888 62.09 -6.66 30.16
C LYS A 888 61.08 -7.12 31.26
N LYS A 889 60.59 -8.38 31.27
CA LYS A 889 61.04 -9.47 32.19
C LYS A 889 61.25 -9.01 33.66
N ARG A 890 60.73 -9.71 34.68
CA ARG A 890 60.94 -11.15 34.93
C ARG A 890 60.10 -11.70 36.11
N LYS A 891 59.59 -12.94 35.98
CA LYS A 891 59.46 -14.02 37.00
C LYS A 891 58.85 -13.72 38.38
N ALA A 892 57.82 -14.49 38.72
CA ALA A 892 58.07 -15.79 39.37
C ALA A 892 57.81 -16.89 38.33
#